data_AF-A0A0H2YKI2-F1
#
_entry.id   AF-A0A0H2YKI2-F1
#
_cell.length_a   1.000
_cell.length_b   1.000
_cell.length_c   1.000
_cell.angle_alpha   90.00
_cell.angle_beta   90.00
_cell.angle_gamma   90.00
#
_symmetry.space_group_name_H-M   'P 1'
#
loop_
_entity.id
_entity.type
_entity.pdbx_description
1 polymer ?
#
loop_
_entity_poly.entity_id
_entity_poly.type
_entity_poly.pdbx_seq_one_letter_code
_entity_poly.pdbx_strand_id
1 'polypeptide(L)'
;MNLLNNETRWVREALFEQATKSKYDVALRYCDKDDVDSYSYSQLISLGYSLATQIEIENNPPGPAILLMPGGSLFVISFIACIIRGVPAVPVHLTNHFKLGRSIDTLSHILADSHGEYIFTLSSLSDEIKKQGWHRTHQIVFVDQQLTGSRRYFPTKKNYDALYYPSHLPVYLQYSSGSTAKPKAVCNYDHNMRVQHHILLELHLHCQPKIITANWLPFYHDLGMFSGLLLPLLSGGCCNFMPSVHFITEPFRWLKMINDYQANSGAAPDFAWDLCTTMVTDEHICQLDLSSIKMAMNGAEPIRPETMANFAARFASTGFDAHSFTPGYGMAEATLTVSHKPIDTDYCCLAFNPMALAAGKAILDPQGCRLVSSGHVVRAWQLQIVDPQTCQPLPEANIGEVWVRGGSVAGGYWQQPELTKATFHNTLAGNSHHDYLRTGDLAFVYQGELFICGRLKDLIIVAGQNYMPKDIETAIEYACDDIHTGGVCVCQHFDSGEFIVMAEVYRHLTSTALQRIAQQIVATVARHFQLKSDKVILLARGKLLKTSSGKIRRSHMLSLYFTQQLSALYVQESQRKTQDEMLFDQESVLFEQEAILFDWLHKTGCELLGCEAINPDSGLHQAGLTSLLAIQFCQSINHFLGCHLNVADLFAYPTLRQLTLFLSQHQEDIASSSSTEAGDDRDVAIVAISCRLPGQVGVSWADYCTELSAGNSAVRHEKNRLRHCVLPIGALEDIDQFDAAFFNISEREAILLDPQQRHILELSWHLFEQAGWQPEQLKQGDIGFYIGQSGSEYGQMLLQKNDPDYAKSYLATGICSSATSGRLAKFYGTRGPALTIDTACSSSLVALDSAMLSLQQKQCSAAVVGGVNLLLSAQIEQTLINAGMLSPKGHCATFSDDADGYARGEGAVLFLLKPYRQAVIDGDPVLAIIEGSVVAQDGESSSLTAPNPHAQAAMMSQLLQRASLAPDDISLLETHGTGTSLGDPVELSAIDRVYGQRKTPLRLGASKSQVGHLEAAAGGFALARAVAQIQQQKAFGHPTLNSYNPLIAEKLSRYYFDKDTCPWVIKRVAINAFSFTGTMAAAVLRKPTAVARSIKSITSIKSATSIKSVTSINVTNGAIVIHTQRLKSDPGGNLLS
;
A
#
# COMPACT_ATOMS: atom_id res chain seq x y z
N MET A 1 46.27 -12.69 -31.74
CA MET A 1 45.21 -13.57 -32.27
C MET A 1 45.41 -15.07 -32.01
N ASN A 2 46.62 -15.61 -31.72
CA ASN A 2 46.82 -17.06 -31.46
C ASN A 2 46.97 -17.49 -29.98
N LEU A 3 46.56 -16.65 -29.00
CA LEU A 3 46.47 -17.02 -27.57
C LEU A 3 45.02 -17.24 -27.07
N LEU A 4 44.02 -17.00 -27.92
CA LEU A 4 42.58 -17.08 -27.57
C LEU A 4 42.00 -18.50 -27.62
N ASN A 5 42.77 -19.52 -28.01
CA ASN A 5 42.25 -20.88 -28.23
C ASN A 5 42.16 -21.76 -26.97
N ASN A 6 42.79 -21.39 -25.84
CA ASN A 6 42.72 -22.16 -24.58
C ASN A 6 41.64 -21.65 -23.60
N GLU A 7 40.89 -20.61 -23.94
CA GLU A 7 40.04 -19.89 -22.97
C GLU A 7 38.53 -20.10 -23.18
N THR A 8 38.09 -20.79 -24.24
CA THR A 8 36.68 -20.86 -24.68
C THR A 8 35.79 -21.84 -23.90
N ARG A 9 36.24 -22.35 -22.73
CA ARG A 9 35.52 -23.40 -21.95
C ARG A 9 35.72 -23.34 -20.44
N TRP A 10 36.34 -22.29 -19.92
CA TRP A 10 36.76 -22.22 -18.52
C TRP A 10 35.64 -22.53 -17.52
N VAL A 11 34.45 -21.94 -17.66
CA VAL A 11 33.32 -22.14 -16.73
C VAL A 11 32.94 -23.62 -16.66
N ARG A 12 32.83 -24.25 -17.83
CA ARG A 12 32.45 -25.65 -17.97
C ARG A 12 33.50 -26.59 -17.35
N GLU A 13 34.77 -26.27 -17.55
CA GLU A 13 35.89 -27.05 -17.03
C GLU A 13 36.03 -26.91 -15.51
N ALA A 14 35.92 -25.69 -15.00
CA ALA A 14 35.91 -25.41 -13.57
C ALA A 14 34.77 -26.15 -12.86
N LEU A 15 33.55 -26.14 -13.41
CA LEU A 15 32.42 -26.91 -12.86
C LEU A 15 32.73 -28.41 -12.76
N PHE A 16 33.29 -29.01 -13.81
CA PHE A 16 33.62 -30.43 -13.82
C PHE A 16 34.78 -30.78 -12.88
N GLU A 17 35.78 -29.90 -12.80
CA GLU A 17 36.90 -30.02 -11.88
C GLU A 17 36.42 -29.99 -10.43
N GLN A 18 35.57 -29.02 -10.06
CA GLN A 18 34.99 -28.97 -8.72
C GLN A 18 34.11 -30.18 -8.43
N ALA A 19 33.33 -30.65 -9.40
CA ALA A 19 32.52 -31.85 -9.21
C ALA A 19 33.31 -33.16 -9.12
N THR A 20 34.57 -33.13 -9.55
CA THR A 20 35.50 -34.24 -9.35
C THR A 20 36.19 -34.14 -7.98
N LYS A 21 36.62 -32.94 -7.58
CA LYS A 21 37.31 -32.68 -6.30
C LYS A 21 36.38 -32.77 -5.09
N SER A 22 35.23 -32.12 -5.15
CA SER A 22 34.25 -31.95 -4.07
C SER A 22 32.97 -32.75 -4.34
N LYS A 23 33.14 -33.96 -4.88
CA LYS A 23 32.07 -34.79 -5.48
C LYS A 23 30.81 -34.94 -4.62
N TYR A 24 30.98 -35.11 -3.31
CA TYR A 24 29.92 -35.37 -2.35
C TYR A 24 29.52 -34.13 -1.53
N ASP A 25 30.25 -33.02 -1.67
CA ASP A 25 29.92 -31.78 -0.98
C ASP A 25 28.66 -31.17 -1.58
N VAL A 26 27.84 -30.53 -0.74
CA VAL A 26 26.64 -29.83 -1.16
C VAL A 26 27.05 -28.60 -1.96
N ALA A 27 26.63 -28.55 -3.22
CA ALA A 27 26.89 -27.44 -4.13
C ALA A 27 25.74 -26.42 -4.12
N LEU A 28 24.51 -26.91 -3.93
CA LEU A 28 23.29 -26.13 -4.10
C LEU A 28 22.24 -26.52 -3.05
N ARG A 29 21.63 -25.54 -2.38
CA ARG A 29 20.42 -25.69 -1.57
C ARG A 29 19.35 -24.71 -2.02
N TYR A 30 18.21 -25.22 -2.47
CA TYR A 30 17.03 -24.41 -2.78
C TYR A 30 16.06 -24.47 -1.60
N CYS A 31 15.80 -23.33 -0.98
CA CYS A 31 14.93 -23.19 0.18
C CYS A 31 13.59 -22.57 -0.26
N ASP A 32 12.53 -23.37 -0.30
CA ASP A 32 11.18 -22.94 -0.63
C ASP A 32 10.28 -23.08 0.59
N LYS A 33 10.07 -21.96 1.30
CA LYS A 33 9.43 -21.94 2.61
C LYS A 33 10.15 -22.84 3.60
N ASP A 34 9.54 -23.98 3.95
CA ASP A 34 10.05 -24.93 4.93
C ASP A 34 10.65 -26.18 4.25
N ASP A 35 10.50 -26.29 2.92
CA ASP A 35 11.08 -27.35 2.11
C ASP A 35 12.48 -26.96 1.63
N VAL A 36 13.42 -27.91 1.67
CA VAL A 36 14.81 -27.69 1.27
C VAL A 36 15.28 -28.81 0.35
N ASP A 37 15.56 -28.47 -0.90
CA ASP A 37 16.18 -29.36 -1.87
C ASP A 37 17.70 -29.15 -1.90
N SER A 38 18.47 -30.20 -1.60
CA SER A 38 19.93 -30.16 -1.59
C SER A 38 20.55 -31.05 -2.68
N TYR A 39 21.56 -30.52 -3.37
CA TYR A 39 22.28 -31.24 -4.41
C TYR A 39 23.79 -31.20 -4.15
N SER A 40 24.41 -32.37 -4.10
CA SER A 40 25.87 -32.47 -4.17
C SER A 40 26.38 -32.09 -5.57
N TYR A 41 27.65 -31.72 -5.68
CA TYR A 41 28.27 -31.44 -6.97
C TYR A 41 28.09 -32.57 -7.98
N SER A 42 28.26 -33.83 -7.56
CA SER A 42 28.07 -34.98 -8.45
C SER A 42 26.64 -35.14 -8.93
N GLN A 43 25.65 -34.92 -8.06
CA GLN A 43 24.25 -34.95 -8.45
C GLN A 43 23.93 -33.81 -9.42
N LEU A 44 24.40 -32.59 -9.14
CA LEU A 44 24.17 -31.42 -9.96
C LEU A 44 24.73 -31.59 -11.38
N ILE A 45 25.98 -32.07 -11.51
CA ILE A 45 26.59 -32.35 -12.82
C ILE A 45 25.93 -33.56 -13.50
N SER A 46 25.51 -34.59 -12.77
CA SER A 46 24.81 -35.74 -13.37
C SER A 46 23.47 -35.32 -13.99
N LEU A 47 22.71 -34.47 -13.29
CA LEU A 47 21.42 -33.95 -13.77
C LEU A 47 21.62 -33.00 -14.96
N GLY A 48 22.57 -32.07 -14.84
CA GLY A 48 22.92 -31.16 -15.93
C GLY A 48 23.40 -31.91 -17.18
N TYR A 49 24.23 -32.94 -17.02
CA TYR A 49 24.71 -33.77 -18.12
C TYR A 49 23.57 -34.56 -18.78
N SER A 50 22.69 -35.18 -18.00
CA SER A 50 21.52 -35.90 -18.52
C SER A 50 20.58 -34.98 -19.31
N LEU A 51 20.42 -33.74 -18.88
CA LEU A 51 19.62 -32.77 -19.60
C LEU A 51 20.35 -32.23 -20.85
N ALA A 52 21.67 -32.03 -20.77
CA ALA A 52 22.48 -31.61 -21.91
C ALA A 52 22.46 -32.61 -23.06
N THR A 53 22.29 -33.91 -22.80
CA THR A 53 22.14 -34.92 -23.86
C THR A 53 20.83 -34.80 -24.64
N GLN A 54 19.84 -34.07 -24.12
CA GLN A 54 18.57 -33.81 -24.81
C GLN A 54 18.66 -32.60 -25.75
N ILE A 55 19.80 -31.89 -25.78
CA ILE A 55 20.00 -30.73 -26.65
C ILE A 55 20.60 -31.20 -27.98
N GLU A 56 19.73 -31.40 -28.97
CA GLU A 56 20.11 -31.75 -30.34
C GLU A 56 20.57 -30.50 -31.08
N ILE A 57 21.80 -30.51 -31.62
CA ILE A 57 22.33 -29.38 -32.38
C ILE A 57 22.03 -29.62 -33.85
N GLU A 58 21.02 -28.92 -34.35
CA GLU A 58 20.60 -28.97 -35.75
C GLU A 58 21.26 -27.85 -36.57
N ASN A 59 21.46 -26.69 -35.95
CA ASN A 59 22.10 -25.52 -36.57
C ASN A 59 23.60 -25.41 -36.23
N ASN A 60 24.38 -24.82 -37.14
CA ASN A 60 25.82 -24.59 -36.97
C ASN A 60 26.15 -23.10 -37.27
N PRO A 61 26.36 -22.25 -36.25
CA PRO A 61 26.37 -22.55 -34.82
C PRO A 61 24.95 -22.73 -34.21
N PRO A 62 24.80 -23.38 -33.03
CA PRO A 62 23.52 -23.52 -32.35
C PRO A 62 23.00 -22.18 -31.84
N GLY A 63 21.69 -21.99 -31.87
CA GLY A 63 21.03 -20.82 -31.29
C GLY A 63 20.95 -20.88 -29.76
N PRO A 64 20.70 -19.75 -29.08
CA PRO A 64 20.59 -19.69 -27.62
C PRO A 64 19.42 -20.51 -27.05
N ALA A 65 19.56 -20.96 -25.81
CA ALA A 65 18.52 -21.66 -25.06
C ALA A 65 17.86 -20.73 -24.03
N ILE A 66 16.58 -20.46 -24.20
CA ILE A 66 15.78 -19.63 -23.28
C ILE A 66 15.38 -20.46 -22.07
N LEU A 67 15.73 -19.97 -20.88
CA LEU A 67 15.37 -20.60 -19.61
C LEU A 67 14.06 -20.00 -19.08
N LEU A 68 12.94 -20.47 -19.64
CA LEU A 68 11.59 -20.01 -19.31
C LEU A 68 10.99 -20.84 -18.17
N MET A 69 11.54 -20.67 -16.97
CA MET A 69 10.97 -21.19 -15.73
C MET A 69 11.33 -20.32 -14.52
N PRO A 70 10.63 -20.44 -13.39
CA PRO A 70 10.97 -19.76 -12.14
C PRO A 70 12.37 -20.17 -11.62
N GLY A 71 13.03 -19.25 -10.92
CA GLY A 71 14.42 -19.39 -10.46
C GLY A 71 14.60 -20.36 -9.30
N GLY A 72 14.32 -21.66 -9.52
CA GLY A 72 14.54 -22.75 -8.56
C GLY A 72 15.68 -23.70 -8.98
N SER A 73 15.76 -24.88 -8.36
CA SER A 73 16.79 -25.90 -8.66
C SER A 73 16.82 -26.32 -10.14
N LEU A 74 15.65 -26.52 -10.76
CA LEU A 74 15.51 -26.89 -12.17
C LEU A 74 16.07 -25.82 -13.12
N PHE A 75 15.97 -24.54 -12.76
CA PHE A 75 16.57 -23.45 -13.52
C PHE A 75 18.09 -23.58 -13.53
N VAL A 76 18.70 -23.80 -12.36
CA VAL A 76 20.16 -23.95 -12.22
C VAL A 76 20.65 -25.18 -12.98
N ILE A 77 19.93 -26.31 -12.89
CA ILE A 77 20.26 -27.54 -13.63
C ILE A 77 20.21 -27.28 -15.14
N SER A 78 19.20 -26.53 -15.63
CA SER A 78 19.08 -26.17 -17.04
C SER A 78 20.20 -25.26 -17.51
N PHE A 79 20.57 -24.26 -16.70
CA PHE A 79 21.69 -23.38 -16.97
C PHE A 79 23.02 -24.15 -17.07
N ILE A 80 23.25 -25.09 -16.15
CA ILE A 80 24.42 -25.99 -16.20
C ILE A 80 24.37 -26.88 -17.45
N ALA A 81 23.21 -27.39 -17.83
CA ALA A 81 23.07 -28.19 -19.05
C ALA A 81 23.50 -27.41 -20.31
N CYS A 82 23.10 -26.14 -20.42
CA CYS A 82 23.55 -25.24 -21.50
C CYS A 82 25.08 -25.07 -21.50
N ILE A 83 25.69 -24.83 -20.34
CA ILE A 83 27.15 -24.72 -20.18
C ILE A 83 27.86 -26.01 -20.61
N ILE A 84 27.35 -27.17 -20.17
CA ILE A 84 27.91 -28.49 -20.51
C ILE A 84 27.89 -28.70 -22.03
N ARG A 85 26.77 -28.34 -22.67
CA ARG A 85 26.55 -28.52 -24.10
C ARG A 85 27.32 -27.51 -24.96
N GLY A 86 27.62 -26.31 -24.45
CA GLY A 86 28.21 -25.23 -25.23
C GLY A 86 27.18 -24.38 -25.97
N VAL A 87 25.96 -24.29 -25.42
CA VAL A 87 24.85 -23.48 -25.95
C VAL A 87 24.66 -22.25 -25.05
N PRO A 88 24.53 -21.03 -25.60
CA PRO A 88 24.32 -19.84 -24.78
C PRO A 88 23.00 -19.93 -24.02
N ALA A 89 23.02 -19.82 -22.70
CA ALA A 89 21.79 -19.72 -21.92
C ALA A 89 21.21 -18.30 -21.97
N VAL A 90 19.88 -18.18 -21.92
CA VAL A 90 19.17 -16.90 -21.80
C VAL A 90 18.24 -16.96 -20.59
N PRO A 91 18.73 -16.59 -19.39
CA PRO A 91 17.90 -16.39 -18.20
C PRO A 91 16.79 -15.37 -18.45
N VAL A 92 15.53 -15.74 -18.18
CA VAL A 92 14.40 -14.80 -18.26
C VAL A 92 13.57 -14.80 -16.98
N HIS A 93 12.91 -13.67 -16.71
CA HIS A 93 12.08 -13.51 -15.53
C HIS A 93 10.64 -14.01 -15.76
N LEU A 94 10.18 -14.88 -14.86
CA LEU A 94 8.79 -15.33 -14.78
C LEU A 94 8.21 -14.98 -13.42
N THR A 95 7.16 -14.16 -13.42
CA THR A 95 6.45 -13.72 -12.22
C THR A 95 5.43 -14.73 -11.71
N ASN A 96 5.04 -15.73 -12.52
CA ASN A 96 4.03 -16.72 -12.16
C ASN A 96 4.39 -18.08 -12.76
N HIS A 97 4.31 -19.14 -11.95
CA HIS A 97 4.63 -20.52 -12.33
C HIS A 97 3.72 -21.11 -13.42
N PHE A 98 2.52 -20.56 -13.62
CA PHE A 98 1.47 -21.16 -14.45
C PHE A 98 0.96 -20.28 -15.61
N LYS A 99 1.32 -18.99 -15.65
CA LYS A 99 0.83 -18.06 -16.67
C LYS A 99 1.91 -17.04 -17.07
N LEU A 100 2.11 -16.84 -18.37
CA LEU A 100 3.03 -15.84 -18.90
C LEU A 100 2.52 -14.38 -18.68
N GLY A 101 1.20 -14.19 -18.57
CA GLY A 101 0.59 -12.94 -18.09
C GLY A 101 1.09 -11.68 -18.80
N ARG A 102 1.43 -10.65 -18.02
CA ARG A 102 1.90 -9.34 -18.50
C ARG A 102 3.34 -9.36 -19.06
N SER A 103 4.08 -10.46 -18.92
CA SER A 103 5.47 -10.56 -19.37
C SER A 103 5.59 -11.01 -20.83
N ILE A 104 4.48 -11.35 -21.49
CA ILE A 104 4.48 -11.97 -22.83
C ILE A 104 5.17 -11.11 -23.89
N ASP A 105 4.96 -9.79 -23.89
CA ASP A 105 5.57 -8.89 -24.87
C ASP A 105 7.09 -8.82 -24.71
N THR A 106 7.56 -8.78 -23.46
CA THR A 106 9.00 -8.76 -23.16
C THR A 106 9.64 -10.09 -23.52
N LEU A 107 8.99 -11.20 -23.20
CA LEU A 107 9.48 -12.54 -23.54
C LEU A 107 9.50 -12.77 -25.06
N SER A 108 8.48 -12.28 -25.78
CA SER A 108 8.44 -12.35 -27.24
C SER A 108 9.56 -11.53 -27.88
N HIS A 109 9.85 -10.34 -27.32
CA HIS A 109 11.02 -9.54 -27.74
C HIS A 109 12.33 -10.29 -27.49
N ILE A 110 12.52 -10.87 -26.30
CA ILE A 110 13.75 -11.62 -25.97
C ILE A 110 13.92 -12.84 -26.88
N LEU A 111 12.84 -13.60 -27.14
CA LEU A 111 12.86 -14.74 -28.08
C LEU A 111 13.30 -14.30 -29.48
N ALA A 112 12.73 -13.20 -29.97
CA ALA A 112 13.06 -12.66 -31.29
C ALA A 112 14.50 -12.11 -31.35
N ASP A 113 14.92 -11.29 -30.38
CA ASP A 113 16.24 -10.63 -30.34
C ASP A 113 17.38 -11.63 -30.10
N SER A 114 17.17 -12.64 -29.25
CA SER A 114 18.16 -13.70 -29.03
C SER A 114 18.24 -14.70 -30.16
N HIS A 115 17.21 -14.79 -31.01
CA HIS A 115 16.99 -15.92 -31.92
C HIS A 115 17.03 -17.27 -31.17
N GLY A 116 16.33 -17.34 -30.03
CA GLY A 116 16.38 -18.50 -29.14
C GLY A 116 15.87 -19.76 -29.84
N GLU A 117 16.72 -20.77 -30.01
CA GLU A 117 16.39 -22.04 -30.70
C GLU A 117 15.66 -23.02 -29.78
N TYR A 118 16.02 -23.01 -28.50
CA TYR A 118 15.48 -23.91 -27.49
C TYR A 118 14.71 -23.12 -26.43
N ILE A 119 13.60 -23.69 -25.95
CA ILE A 119 12.86 -23.18 -24.78
C ILE A 119 12.83 -24.27 -23.71
N PHE A 120 13.58 -24.04 -22.65
CA PHE A 120 13.58 -24.85 -21.45
C PHE A 120 12.46 -24.37 -20.54
N THR A 121 11.51 -25.24 -20.22
CA THR A 121 10.35 -24.88 -19.41
C THR A 121 9.82 -26.06 -18.60
N LEU A 122 8.75 -25.86 -17.85
CA LEU A 122 8.08 -26.90 -17.06
C LEU A 122 6.86 -27.44 -17.83
N SER A 123 6.52 -28.71 -17.65
CA SER A 123 5.37 -29.32 -18.30
C SER A 123 4.04 -28.62 -17.99
N SER A 124 3.95 -27.98 -16.81
CA SER A 124 2.83 -27.14 -16.41
C SER A 124 2.61 -25.91 -17.31
N LEU A 125 3.62 -25.46 -18.05
CA LEU A 125 3.54 -24.34 -19.01
C LEU A 125 3.25 -24.80 -20.44
N SER A 126 3.07 -26.10 -20.69
CA SER A 126 2.88 -26.66 -22.04
C SER A 126 1.73 -26.00 -22.80
N ASP A 127 0.59 -25.76 -22.14
CA ASP A 127 -0.58 -25.16 -22.79
C ASP A 127 -0.34 -23.70 -23.21
N GLU A 128 0.42 -22.96 -22.41
CA GLU A 128 0.74 -21.57 -22.72
C GLU A 128 1.78 -21.49 -23.86
N ILE A 129 2.78 -22.39 -23.89
CA ILE A 129 3.68 -22.54 -25.04
C ILE A 129 2.92 -22.90 -26.32
N LYS A 130 1.90 -23.77 -26.21
CA LYS A 130 1.04 -24.14 -27.34
C LYS A 130 0.23 -22.96 -27.84
N LYS A 131 -0.38 -22.21 -26.93
CA LYS A 131 -1.19 -21.03 -27.21
C LYS A 131 -0.40 -19.94 -27.96
N GLN A 132 0.86 -19.73 -27.61
CA GLN A 132 1.73 -18.76 -28.29
C GLN A 132 2.32 -19.28 -29.62
N GLY A 133 2.09 -20.56 -29.95
CA GLY A 133 2.64 -21.17 -31.16
C GLY A 133 4.15 -21.45 -31.11
N TRP A 134 4.83 -21.18 -30.00
CA TRP A 134 6.30 -21.30 -29.90
C TRP A 134 6.82 -22.72 -30.09
N HIS A 135 6.01 -23.74 -29.77
CA HIS A 135 6.31 -25.15 -30.05
C HIS A 135 6.46 -25.48 -31.55
N ARG A 136 5.99 -24.60 -32.46
CA ARG A 136 6.09 -24.80 -33.91
C ARG A 136 7.38 -24.25 -34.49
N THR A 137 8.05 -23.37 -33.75
CA THR A 137 9.22 -22.61 -34.24
C THR A 137 10.46 -22.83 -33.39
N HIS A 138 10.32 -23.40 -32.20
CA HIS A 138 11.42 -23.64 -31.26
C HIS A 138 11.36 -25.07 -30.70
N GLN A 139 12.51 -25.61 -30.34
CA GLN A 139 12.59 -26.91 -29.67
C GLN A 139 12.24 -26.73 -28.18
N ILE A 140 11.21 -27.45 -27.71
CA ILE A 140 10.73 -27.32 -26.33
C ILE A 140 11.29 -28.45 -25.47
N VAL A 141 11.96 -28.09 -24.37
CA VAL A 141 12.51 -29.03 -23.39
C VAL A 141 11.75 -28.90 -22.08
N PHE A 142 10.89 -29.87 -21.77
CA PHE A 142 10.18 -29.95 -20.50
C PHE A 142 11.05 -30.59 -19.42
N VAL A 143 11.72 -29.75 -18.64
CA VAL A 143 12.84 -30.15 -17.77
C VAL A 143 12.41 -31.12 -16.66
N ASP A 144 11.25 -30.90 -16.07
CA ASP A 144 10.64 -31.77 -15.06
C ASP A 144 10.36 -33.18 -15.60
N GLN A 145 9.91 -33.31 -16.83
CA GLN A 145 9.72 -34.62 -17.48
C GLN A 145 11.06 -35.30 -17.78
N GLN A 146 12.03 -34.54 -18.28
CA GLN A 146 13.35 -35.08 -18.67
C GLN A 146 14.22 -35.52 -17.48
N LEU A 147 13.94 -35.03 -16.28
CA LEU A 147 14.65 -35.44 -15.07
C LEU A 147 13.90 -36.53 -14.30
N THR A 148 12.64 -36.81 -14.64
CA THR A 148 11.85 -37.88 -14.02
C THR A 148 12.34 -39.24 -14.54
N GLY A 149 12.89 -40.08 -13.64
CA GLY A 149 13.36 -41.43 -13.99
C GLY A 149 14.75 -41.50 -14.64
N SER A 150 15.43 -40.37 -14.82
CA SER A 150 16.76 -40.31 -15.43
C SER A 150 17.82 -40.98 -14.55
N ARG A 151 18.59 -41.91 -15.12
CA ARG A 151 19.72 -42.55 -14.43
C ARG A 151 20.74 -41.47 -14.07
N ARG A 152 20.96 -41.27 -12.77
CA ARG A 152 21.97 -40.33 -12.24
C ARG A 152 23.38 -40.87 -12.53
N TYR A 153 23.85 -40.63 -13.75
CA TYR A 153 25.17 -41.01 -14.22
C TYR A 153 26.11 -39.82 -14.16
N PHE A 154 27.17 -39.95 -13.35
CA PHE A 154 28.26 -38.98 -13.35
C PHE A 154 29.20 -39.27 -14.53
N PRO A 155 29.35 -38.33 -15.49
CA PRO A 155 30.08 -38.60 -16.72
C PRO A 155 31.59 -38.72 -16.49
N THR A 156 32.24 -39.61 -17.25
CA THR A 156 33.71 -39.56 -17.38
C THR A 156 34.12 -38.27 -18.10
N LYS A 157 35.35 -37.78 -17.88
CA LYS A 157 35.86 -36.59 -18.57
C LYS A 157 35.73 -36.70 -20.10
N LYS A 158 36.01 -37.89 -20.66
CA LYS A 158 35.84 -38.20 -22.08
C LYS A 158 34.39 -38.00 -22.55
N ASN A 159 33.41 -38.55 -21.84
CA ASN A 159 32.00 -38.44 -22.21
C ASN A 159 31.48 -37.01 -22.04
N TYR A 160 31.92 -36.34 -20.97
CA TYR A 160 31.63 -34.94 -20.73
C TYR A 160 32.11 -34.09 -21.91
N ASP A 161 33.38 -34.22 -22.31
CA ASP A 161 34.01 -33.47 -23.41
C ASP A 161 33.45 -33.81 -24.79
N ALA A 162 33.02 -35.05 -25.02
CA ALA A 162 32.37 -35.46 -26.27
C ALA A 162 31.02 -34.75 -26.50
N LEU A 163 30.33 -34.34 -25.43
CA LEU A 163 29.03 -33.66 -25.52
C LEU A 163 29.15 -32.16 -25.83
N TYR A 164 30.33 -31.58 -25.63
CA TYR A 164 30.51 -30.14 -25.83
C TYR A 164 30.58 -29.78 -27.31
N TYR A 165 29.77 -28.80 -27.70
CA TYR A 165 29.85 -28.19 -29.01
C TYR A 165 30.84 -27.01 -28.99
N PRO A 166 31.94 -27.07 -29.76
CA PRO A 166 32.89 -25.99 -29.84
C PRO A 166 32.28 -24.75 -30.51
N SER A 167 32.04 -23.71 -29.72
CA SER A 167 31.56 -22.43 -30.23
C SER A 167 32.38 -21.27 -29.68
N HIS A 168 32.43 -20.19 -30.44
CA HIS A 168 32.89 -18.87 -29.96
C HIS A 168 31.71 -18.05 -29.46
N LEU A 169 30.64 -18.71 -29.01
CA LEU A 169 29.44 -18.04 -28.52
C LEU A 169 29.58 -17.68 -27.04
N PRO A 170 28.78 -16.72 -26.54
CA PRO A 170 28.71 -16.44 -25.11
C PRO A 170 28.28 -17.68 -24.31
N VAL A 171 28.78 -17.80 -23.07
CA VAL A 171 28.29 -18.78 -22.09
C VAL A 171 26.82 -18.51 -21.80
N TYR A 172 26.46 -17.24 -21.63
CA TYR A 172 25.07 -16.81 -21.52
C TYR A 172 24.85 -15.37 -21.95
N LEU A 173 23.61 -15.07 -22.34
CA LEU A 173 23.13 -13.74 -22.71
C LEU A 173 22.35 -13.13 -21.55
N GLN A 174 22.87 -12.06 -20.99
CA GLN A 174 22.23 -11.37 -19.88
C GLN A 174 21.37 -10.22 -20.40
N TYR A 175 20.05 -10.43 -20.45
CA TYR A 175 19.14 -9.34 -20.76
C TYR A 175 19.04 -8.37 -19.58
N SER A 176 19.52 -7.15 -19.79
CA SER A 176 19.33 -6.06 -18.83
C SER A 176 18.11 -5.23 -19.24
N SER A 177 17.32 -4.80 -18.25
CA SER A 177 16.12 -3.97 -18.44
C SER A 177 16.47 -2.49 -18.65
N GLY A 178 17.64 -2.21 -19.27
CA GLY A 178 18.34 -0.93 -19.29
C GLY A 178 17.48 0.32 -19.56
N SER A 179 18.05 1.51 -19.41
CA SER A 179 17.34 2.80 -19.50
C SER A 179 16.60 3.07 -20.84
N THR A 180 16.65 2.15 -21.81
CA THR A 180 15.90 2.18 -23.06
C THR A 180 14.64 1.30 -22.99
N ALA A 181 13.59 1.65 -23.72
CA ALA A 181 12.27 1.00 -23.66
C ALA A 181 12.27 -0.53 -23.94
N LYS A 182 13.30 -1.10 -24.58
CA LYS A 182 13.44 -2.55 -24.86
C LYS A 182 14.73 -3.13 -24.26
N PRO A 183 14.68 -4.33 -23.62
CA PRO A 183 15.85 -5.02 -23.07
C PRO A 183 16.89 -5.37 -24.13
N LYS A 184 18.16 -5.41 -23.72
CA LYS A 184 19.30 -5.77 -24.58
C LYS A 184 20.14 -6.83 -23.87
N ALA A 185 20.67 -7.78 -24.64
CA ALA A 185 21.52 -8.85 -24.11
C ALA A 185 22.99 -8.43 -24.06
N VAL A 186 23.59 -8.47 -22.87
CA VAL A 186 25.02 -8.39 -22.66
C VAL A 186 25.64 -9.78 -22.82
N CYS A 187 26.70 -9.88 -23.62
CA CYS A 187 27.37 -11.14 -23.96
C CYS A 187 28.45 -11.49 -22.93
N ASN A 188 28.23 -12.55 -22.15
CA ASN A 188 29.21 -13.05 -21.19
C ASN A 188 29.97 -14.27 -21.74
N TYR A 189 31.28 -14.15 -21.86
CA TYR A 189 32.19 -15.18 -22.35
C TYR A 189 33.07 -15.72 -21.22
N ASP A 190 33.65 -16.90 -21.43
CA ASP A 190 34.54 -17.53 -20.45
C ASP A 190 35.67 -16.61 -19.96
N HIS A 191 36.28 -15.82 -20.86
CA HIS A 191 37.40 -14.96 -20.49
C HIS A 191 37.00 -13.88 -19.47
N ASN A 192 35.95 -13.09 -19.72
CA ASN A 192 35.52 -12.03 -18.81
C ASN A 192 34.92 -12.61 -17.52
N MET A 193 34.18 -13.71 -17.62
CA MET A 193 33.66 -14.42 -16.45
C MET A 193 34.78 -14.96 -15.55
N ARG A 194 35.87 -15.49 -16.13
CA ARG A 194 37.04 -15.94 -15.38
C ARG A 194 37.70 -14.79 -14.65
N VAL A 195 37.95 -13.67 -15.34
CA VAL A 195 38.57 -12.49 -14.70
C VAL A 195 37.70 -12.01 -13.55
N GLN A 196 36.38 -11.90 -13.75
CA GLN A 196 35.45 -11.50 -12.70
C GLN A 196 35.44 -12.47 -11.51
N HIS A 197 35.55 -13.78 -11.77
CA HIS A 197 35.65 -14.78 -10.71
C HIS A 197 36.93 -14.62 -9.87
N HIS A 198 38.06 -14.31 -10.50
CA HIS A 198 39.31 -14.05 -9.77
C HIS A 198 39.19 -12.78 -8.93
N ILE A 199 38.59 -11.70 -9.47
CA ILE A 199 38.28 -10.50 -8.69
C ILE A 199 37.46 -10.88 -7.46
N LEU A 200 36.36 -11.63 -7.62
CA LEU A 200 35.51 -12.04 -6.51
C LEU A 200 36.23 -12.91 -5.48
N LEU A 201 37.11 -13.80 -5.91
CA LEU A 201 37.95 -14.60 -5.00
C LEU A 201 38.88 -13.70 -4.16
N GLU A 202 39.51 -12.72 -4.78
CA GLU A 202 40.33 -11.72 -4.06
C GLU A 202 39.50 -10.99 -3.01
N LEU A 203 38.25 -10.60 -3.33
CA LEU A 203 37.35 -9.95 -2.39
C LEU A 203 36.99 -10.86 -1.22
N HIS A 204 36.70 -12.13 -1.50
CA HIS A 204 36.19 -13.11 -0.54
C HIS A 204 37.30 -13.83 0.24
N LEU A 205 38.44 -13.18 0.49
CA LEU A 205 39.60 -13.80 1.15
C LEU A 205 39.22 -14.43 2.50
N HIS A 206 38.39 -13.75 3.31
CA HIS A 206 37.93 -14.23 4.62
C HIS A 206 36.83 -15.29 4.56
N CYS A 207 36.24 -15.52 3.37
CA CYS A 207 35.26 -16.57 3.14
C CYS A 207 35.92 -17.87 2.64
N GLN A 208 37.22 -17.86 2.32
CA GLN A 208 37.94 -19.03 1.81
C GLN A 208 38.37 -19.98 2.94
N PRO A 209 38.57 -21.29 2.67
CA PRO A 209 38.58 -21.95 1.36
C PRO A 209 37.19 -22.32 0.81
N LYS A 210 36.12 -22.19 1.60
CA LYS A 210 34.76 -22.56 1.20
C LYS A 210 33.81 -21.36 1.28
N ILE A 211 33.51 -20.78 0.12
CA ILE A 211 32.54 -19.68 0.01
C ILE A 211 31.13 -20.26 0.08
N ILE A 212 30.37 -19.86 1.09
CA ILE A 212 28.99 -20.30 1.32
C ILE A 212 28.11 -19.07 1.21
N THR A 213 27.29 -19.00 0.15
CA THR A 213 26.46 -17.83 -0.11
C THR A 213 25.04 -18.02 0.41
N ALA A 214 24.44 -16.92 0.85
CA ALA A 214 23.00 -16.82 1.08
C ALA A 214 22.39 -15.86 0.06
N ASN A 215 21.76 -16.41 -0.99
CA ASN A 215 21.27 -15.65 -2.12
C ASN A 215 19.73 -15.64 -2.21
N TRP A 216 19.13 -14.47 -2.33
CA TRP A 216 17.71 -14.32 -2.70
C TRP A 216 17.54 -13.55 -4.01
N LEU A 217 18.66 -13.04 -4.56
CA LEU A 217 18.68 -12.29 -5.79
C LEU A 217 18.46 -13.22 -7.00
N PRO A 218 17.67 -12.78 -7.98
CA PRO A 218 17.36 -13.62 -9.12
C PRO A 218 18.59 -13.85 -10.01
N PHE A 219 18.68 -15.04 -10.61
CA PHE A 219 19.81 -15.41 -11.49
C PHE A 219 19.77 -14.76 -12.88
N TYR A 220 18.70 -14.06 -13.25
CA TYR A 220 18.73 -13.19 -14.44
C TYR A 220 19.36 -11.80 -14.13
N HIS A 221 19.75 -11.54 -12.88
CA HIS A 221 20.52 -10.38 -12.46
C HIS A 221 22.01 -10.76 -12.27
N ASP A 222 22.94 -9.86 -12.61
CA ASP A 222 24.39 -10.12 -12.52
C ASP A 222 24.84 -10.44 -11.10
N LEU A 223 24.40 -9.66 -10.10
CA LEU A 223 24.75 -9.89 -8.70
C LEU A 223 24.32 -11.28 -8.22
N GLY A 224 23.06 -11.69 -8.46
CA GLY A 224 22.58 -13.03 -8.11
C GLY A 224 23.30 -14.15 -8.87
N MET A 225 23.60 -13.93 -10.16
CA MET A 225 24.29 -14.91 -11.00
C MET A 225 25.76 -15.08 -10.62
N PHE A 226 26.53 -13.99 -10.56
CA PHE A 226 27.97 -14.04 -10.38
C PHE A 226 28.40 -14.18 -8.93
N SER A 227 27.90 -13.36 -8.01
CA SER A 227 28.27 -13.47 -6.59
C SER A 227 27.46 -14.55 -5.88
N GLY A 228 26.18 -14.68 -6.19
CA GLY A 228 25.29 -15.66 -5.55
C GLY A 228 25.52 -17.11 -6.00
N LEU A 229 25.50 -17.37 -7.31
CA LEU A 229 25.51 -18.73 -7.87
C LEU A 229 26.90 -19.18 -8.36
N LEU A 230 27.51 -18.45 -9.29
CA LEU A 230 28.72 -18.90 -9.98
C LEU A 230 29.96 -18.88 -9.09
N LEU A 231 30.13 -17.85 -8.24
CA LEU A 231 31.25 -17.77 -7.31
C LEU A 231 31.37 -19.03 -6.44
N PRO A 232 30.39 -19.40 -5.60
CA PRO A 232 30.52 -20.61 -4.78
C PRO A 232 30.63 -21.87 -5.64
N LEU A 233 29.87 -22.01 -6.72
CA LEU A 233 29.91 -23.22 -7.54
C LEU A 233 31.28 -23.46 -8.19
N LEU A 234 31.92 -22.42 -8.73
CA LEU A 234 33.21 -22.52 -9.41
C LEU A 234 34.39 -22.60 -8.43
N SER A 235 34.20 -22.19 -7.17
CA SER A 235 35.22 -22.26 -6.11
C SER A 235 35.13 -23.49 -5.20
N GLY A 236 34.19 -24.41 -5.42
CA GLY A 236 34.03 -25.60 -4.55
C GLY A 236 33.21 -25.34 -3.28
N GLY A 237 32.46 -24.25 -3.25
CA GLY A 237 31.59 -23.81 -2.16
C GLY A 237 30.13 -24.25 -2.32
N CYS A 238 29.21 -23.53 -1.69
CA CYS A 238 27.77 -23.84 -1.69
C CYS A 238 26.93 -22.58 -1.91
N CYS A 239 25.96 -22.66 -2.83
CA CYS A 239 24.92 -21.65 -3.00
C CYS A 239 23.66 -22.08 -2.26
N ASN A 240 23.30 -21.38 -1.17
CA ASN A 240 22.00 -21.50 -0.53
C ASN A 240 21.12 -20.37 -1.05
N PHE A 241 19.96 -20.69 -1.62
CA PHE A 241 19.11 -19.67 -2.22
C PHE A 241 17.62 -19.91 -2.07
N MET A 242 16.86 -18.81 -2.16
CA MET A 242 15.40 -18.79 -2.10
C MET A 242 14.80 -17.88 -3.18
N PRO A 243 13.52 -18.05 -3.54
CA PRO A 243 12.80 -17.08 -4.37
C PRO A 243 12.82 -15.67 -3.78
N SER A 244 13.02 -14.65 -4.62
CA SER A 244 13.07 -13.25 -4.18
C SER A 244 11.78 -12.77 -3.49
N VAL A 245 10.63 -13.36 -3.86
CA VAL A 245 9.34 -13.05 -3.24
C VAL A 245 9.33 -13.41 -1.75
N HIS A 246 9.98 -14.52 -1.36
CA HIS A 246 10.03 -14.96 0.04
C HIS A 246 10.82 -13.98 0.90
N PHE A 247 11.94 -13.46 0.38
CA PHE A 247 12.69 -12.41 1.04
C PHE A 247 11.85 -11.12 1.20
N ILE A 248 11.20 -10.67 0.13
CA ILE A 248 10.41 -9.43 0.15
C ILE A 248 9.25 -9.53 1.15
N THR A 249 8.60 -10.69 1.26
CA THR A 249 7.47 -10.88 2.18
C THR A 249 7.92 -11.10 3.62
N GLU A 250 9.06 -11.76 3.83
CA GLU A 250 9.55 -12.16 5.15
C GLU A 250 11.10 -12.14 5.20
N PRO A 251 11.72 -10.95 5.33
CA PRO A 251 13.18 -10.78 5.28
C PRO A 251 13.96 -11.63 6.31
N PHE A 252 13.29 -11.97 7.42
CA PHE A 252 13.83 -12.87 8.44
C PHE A 252 14.30 -14.20 7.86
N ARG A 253 13.63 -14.76 6.84
CA ARG A 253 14.02 -16.04 6.23
C ARG A 253 15.43 -16.01 5.64
N TRP A 254 15.84 -14.88 5.06
CA TRP A 254 17.19 -14.75 4.51
C TRP A 254 18.26 -14.73 5.60
N LEU A 255 18.02 -14.00 6.70
CA LEU A 255 18.89 -14.00 7.87
C LEU A 255 18.93 -15.38 8.54
N LYS A 256 17.78 -16.07 8.59
CA LYS A 256 17.70 -17.45 9.07
C LYS A 256 18.50 -18.40 8.19
N MET A 257 18.46 -18.24 6.87
CA MET A 257 19.28 -19.04 5.94
C MET A 257 20.78 -18.81 6.13
N ILE A 258 21.18 -17.57 6.46
CA ILE A 258 22.56 -17.26 6.86
C ILE A 258 22.94 -18.06 8.11
N ASN A 259 22.11 -17.97 9.16
CA ASN A 259 22.30 -18.68 10.42
C ASN A 259 22.34 -20.22 10.24
N ASP A 260 21.31 -20.79 9.61
CA ASP A 260 21.11 -22.24 9.52
C ASP A 260 22.20 -22.95 8.71
N TYR A 261 22.69 -22.28 7.66
CA TYR A 261 23.70 -22.86 6.75
C TYR A 261 25.08 -22.23 6.91
N GLN A 262 25.26 -21.38 7.92
CA GLN A 262 26.51 -20.70 8.23
C GLN A 262 27.07 -20.00 6.98
N ALA A 263 26.20 -19.29 6.27
CA ALA A 263 26.61 -18.56 5.08
C ALA A 263 27.61 -17.47 5.48
N ASN A 264 28.71 -17.38 4.75
CA ASN A 264 29.79 -16.44 5.03
C ASN A 264 29.84 -15.27 4.05
N SER A 265 29.01 -15.30 3.01
CA SER A 265 28.82 -14.21 2.06
C SER A 265 27.34 -14.00 1.72
N GLY A 266 26.95 -12.73 1.63
CA GLY A 266 25.64 -12.29 1.19
C GLY A 266 25.76 -11.01 0.36
N ALA A 267 24.86 -10.85 -0.61
CA ALA A 267 24.81 -9.66 -1.44
C ALA A 267 23.38 -9.17 -1.56
N ALA A 268 23.19 -7.86 -1.42
CA ALA A 268 21.88 -7.25 -1.53
C ALA A 268 21.99 -5.76 -1.91
N PRO A 269 21.00 -5.21 -2.64
CA PRO A 269 20.80 -3.78 -2.76
C PRO A 269 20.57 -3.09 -1.42
N ASP A 270 20.82 -1.79 -1.39
CA ASP A 270 20.73 -0.96 -0.18
C ASP A 270 19.35 -1.07 0.51
N PHE A 271 18.24 -1.04 -0.24
CA PHE A 271 16.88 -1.13 0.29
C PHE A 271 16.62 -2.44 1.04
N ALA A 272 17.30 -3.53 0.66
CA ALA A 272 17.05 -4.85 1.23
C ALA A 272 17.65 -4.95 2.64
N TRP A 273 18.80 -4.31 2.88
CA TRP A 273 19.36 -4.17 4.22
C TRP A 273 18.43 -3.37 5.13
N ASP A 274 17.86 -2.27 4.62
CA ASP A 274 16.88 -1.43 5.32
C ASP A 274 15.57 -2.17 5.61
N LEU A 275 15.13 -3.04 4.70
CA LEU A 275 13.95 -3.87 4.89
C LEU A 275 14.13 -4.85 6.08
N CYS A 276 15.33 -5.39 6.25
CA CYS A 276 15.66 -6.22 7.40
C CYS A 276 15.59 -5.46 8.73
N THR A 277 16.04 -4.20 8.78
CA THR A 277 15.97 -3.41 10.02
C THR A 277 14.53 -3.09 10.42
N THR A 278 13.65 -2.91 9.43
CA THR A 278 12.25 -2.51 9.62
C THR A 278 11.32 -3.68 9.93
N MET A 279 11.50 -4.83 9.27
CA MET A 279 10.54 -5.94 9.33
C MET A 279 10.93 -7.06 10.30
N VAL A 280 12.20 -7.16 10.70
CA VAL A 280 12.66 -8.22 11.60
C VAL A 280 12.47 -7.79 13.06
N THR A 281 11.65 -8.56 13.79
CA THR A 281 11.29 -8.29 15.18
C THR A 281 12.42 -8.63 16.15
N ASP A 282 12.36 -8.10 17.37
CA ASP A 282 13.35 -8.42 18.42
C ASP A 282 13.35 -9.92 18.77
N GLU A 283 12.18 -10.57 18.75
CA GLU A 283 12.05 -12.01 19.00
C GLU A 283 12.79 -12.85 17.94
N HIS A 284 12.71 -12.44 16.67
CA HIS A 284 13.47 -13.06 15.59
C HIS A 284 14.97 -12.84 15.75
N ILE A 285 15.40 -11.63 16.12
CA ILE A 285 16.81 -11.29 16.32
C ILE A 285 17.44 -12.19 17.41
N CYS A 286 16.72 -12.48 18.49
CA CYS A 286 17.21 -13.34 19.56
C CYS A 286 17.52 -14.79 19.12
N GLN A 287 17.03 -15.20 17.95
CA GLN A 287 17.21 -16.56 17.41
C GLN A 287 18.36 -16.66 16.40
N LEU A 288 19.03 -15.54 16.08
CA LEU A 288 20.02 -15.47 15.00
C LEU A 288 21.45 -15.39 15.55
N ASP A 289 22.34 -16.14 14.90
CA ASP A 289 23.79 -15.93 14.90
C ASP A 289 24.23 -15.57 13.48
N LEU A 290 24.67 -14.32 13.29
CA LEU A 290 25.16 -13.79 12.02
C LEU A 290 26.70 -13.65 12.00
N SER A 291 27.41 -14.20 12.99
CA SER A 291 28.87 -14.14 13.08
C SER A 291 29.61 -14.86 11.95
N SER A 292 28.90 -15.72 11.21
CA SER A 292 29.45 -16.41 10.03
C SER A 292 29.69 -15.46 8.85
N ILE A 293 28.95 -14.35 8.73
CA ILE A 293 29.08 -13.40 7.62
C ILE A 293 30.41 -12.66 7.70
N LYS A 294 31.22 -12.81 6.66
CA LYS A 294 32.50 -12.11 6.47
C LYS A 294 32.45 -11.13 5.30
N MET A 295 31.46 -11.27 4.43
CA MET A 295 31.25 -10.41 3.27
C MET A 295 29.75 -10.09 3.13
N ALA A 296 29.37 -8.85 3.42
CA ALA A 296 28.03 -8.30 3.19
C ALA A 296 28.12 -7.25 2.07
N MET A 297 27.99 -7.71 0.82
CA MET A 297 28.09 -6.82 -0.35
C MET A 297 26.86 -5.91 -0.45
N ASN A 298 27.08 -4.61 -0.51
CA ASN A 298 26.04 -3.61 -0.77
C ASN A 298 26.31 -2.93 -2.12
N GLY A 299 25.35 -2.97 -3.04
CA GLY A 299 25.51 -2.43 -4.39
C GLY A 299 24.30 -2.72 -5.27
N ALA A 300 24.42 -2.43 -6.57
CA ALA A 300 23.30 -2.43 -7.53
C ALA A 300 22.28 -1.28 -7.37
N GLU A 301 22.48 -0.35 -6.45
CA GLU A 301 21.83 0.95 -6.38
C GLU A 301 22.69 1.95 -5.57
N PRO A 302 22.36 3.26 -5.52
CA PRO A 302 23.08 4.20 -4.67
C PRO A 302 23.01 3.79 -3.19
N ILE A 303 24.18 3.78 -2.54
CA ILE A 303 24.35 3.28 -1.17
C ILE A 303 24.15 4.44 -0.19
N ARG A 304 23.26 4.26 0.80
CA ARG A 304 22.93 5.29 1.79
C ARG A 304 23.82 5.12 3.04
N PRO A 305 24.36 6.21 3.60
CA PRO A 305 25.16 6.15 4.83
C PRO A 305 24.39 5.52 6.02
N GLU A 306 23.11 5.86 6.17
CA GLU A 306 22.32 5.42 7.33
C GLU A 306 22.00 3.91 7.28
N THR A 307 21.78 3.35 6.09
CA THR A 307 21.34 1.95 5.93
C THR A 307 22.29 0.95 6.58
N MET A 308 23.58 1.01 6.23
CA MET A 308 24.56 0.04 6.73
C MET A 308 24.82 0.24 8.23
N ALA A 309 24.86 1.49 8.69
CA ALA A 309 25.03 1.82 10.10
C ALA A 309 23.86 1.30 10.96
N ASN A 310 22.63 1.52 10.50
CA ASN A 310 21.42 1.06 11.17
C ASN A 310 21.33 -0.47 11.21
N PHE A 311 21.68 -1.15 10.10
CA PHE A 311 21.72 -2.60 10.08
C PHE A 311 22.76 -3.15 11.06
N ALA A 312 23.98 -2.63 11.02
CA ALA A 312 25.04 -3.07 11.92
C ALA A 312 24.65 -2.86 13.39
N ALA A 313 24.07 -1.71 13.74
CA ALA A 313 23.59 -1.44 15.09
C ALA A 313 22.44 -2.38 15.51
N ARG A 314 21.46 -2.60 14.62
CA ARG A 314 20.27 -3.41 14.88
C ARG A 314 20.59 -4.88 15.13
N PHE A 315 21.58 -5.42 14.41
CA PHE A 315 21.97 -6.83 14.46
C PHE A 315 23.28 -7.07 15.23
N ALA A 316 23.82 -6.08 15.96
CA ALA A 316 25.07 -6.23 16.71
C ALA A 316 25.03 -7.40 17.71
N SER A 317 23.88 -7.66 18.34
CA SER A 317 23.72 -8.75 19.32
C SER A 317 23.80 -10.16 18.72
N THR A 318 23.67 -10.30 17.39
CA THR A 318 23.75 -11.60 16.70
C THR A 318 25.18 -11.96 16.32
N GLY A 319 26.16 -11.12 16.66
CA GLY A 319 27.56 -11.31 16.26
C GLY A 319 27.89 -10.80 14.85
N PHE A 320 26.98 -10.07 14.21
CA PHE A 320 27.25 -9.41 12.93
C PHE A 320 28.37 -8.37 13.08
N ASP A 321 29.39 -8.45 12.23
CA ASP A 321 30.51 -7.52 12.20
C ASP A 321 30.26 -6.40 11.18
N ALA A 322 30.25 -5.14 11.64
CA ALA A 322 30.07 -3.97 10.78
C ALA A 322 31.16 -3.86 9.69
N HIS A 323 32.37 -4.35 9.95
CA HIS A 323 33.46 -4.38 8.97
C HIS A 323 33.22 -5.37 7.83
N SER A 324 32.24 -6.28 7.96
CA SER A 324 31.85 -7.19 6.88
C SER A 324 31.13 -6.47 5.73
N PHE A 325 30.58 -5.26 5.95
CA PHE A 325 29.95 -4.48 4.88
C PHE A 325 30.97 -4.05 3.83
N THR A 326 30.69 -4.40 2.58
CA THR A 326 31.55 -4.12 1.43
C THR A 326 30.72 -3.39 0.37
N PRO A 327 30.57 -2.06 0.49
CA PRO A 327 29.99 -1.26 -0.59
C PRO A 327 30.85 -1.38 -1.86
N GLY A 328 30.21 -1.42 -3.01
CA GLY A 328 30.90 -1.56 -4.29
C GLY A 328 30.10 -1.11 -5.50
N TYR A 329 30.81 -0.89 -6.61
CA TYR A 329 30.24 -0.44 -7.86
C TYR A 329 30.49 -1.44 -8.99
N GLY A 330 29.50 -1.57 -9.86
CA GLY A 330 29.43 -2.63 -10.84
C GLY A 330 28.23 -2.56 -11.78
N MET A 331 28.34 -3.26 -12.91
CA MET A 331 27.30 -3.36 -13.93
C MET A 331 27.48 -4.59 -14.82
N ALA A 332 26.41 -4.99 -15.51
CA ALA A 332 26.41 -6.15 -16.40
C ALA A 332 27.44 -6.03 -17.54
N GLU A 333 27.60 -4.84 -18.12
CA GLU A 333 28.60 -4.56 -19.17
C GLU A 333 30.04 -4.72 -18.67
N ALA A 334 30.27 -4.65 -17.35
CA ALA A 334 31.53 -4.92 -16.68
C ALA A 334 31.60 -6.35 -16.09
N THR A 335 30.68 -7.24 -16.51
CA THR A 335 30.40 -8.57 -15.94
C THR A 335 29.79 -8.50 -14.53
N LEU A 336 30.45 -7.83 -13.58
CA LEU A 336 29.89 -7.54 -12.26
C LEU A 336 30.60 -6.35 -11.59
N THR A 337 31.75 -6.56 -10.94
CA THR A 337 32.38 -5.61 -10.00
C THR A 337 33.56 -4.87 -10.61
N VAL A 338 33.55 -3.55 -10.49
CA VAL A 338 34.62 -2.64 -10.92
C VAL A 338 35.41 -2.10 -9.72
N SER A 339 34.71 -1.69 -8.65
CA SER A 339 35.31 -1.19 -7.42
C SER A 339 34.60 -1.74 -6.19
N HIS A 340 35.31 -1.77 -5.07
CA HIS A 340 34.77 -2.19 -3.78
C HIS A 340 35.60 -1.62 -2.63
N LYS A 341 35.01 -1.57 -1.43
CA LYS A 341 35.73 -1.25 -0.20
C LYS A 341 36.91 -2.19 0.02
N PRO A 342 38.16 -1.70 0.23
CA PRO A 342 39.29 -2.54 0.56
C PRO A 342 39.02 -3.48 1.74
N ILE A 343 39.58 -4.68 1.70
CA ILE A 343 39.45 -5.69 2.76
C ILE A 343 40.11 -5.15 4.03
N ASP A 344 39.55 -5.48 5.20
CA ASP A 344 40.07 -5.06 6.52
C ASP A 344 40.13 -3.55 6.74
N THR A 345 39.30 -2.79 6.00
CA THR A 345 39.13 -1.36 6.18
C THR A 345 37.68 -1.01 6.49
N ASP A 346 37.50 0.16 7.10
CA ASP A 346 36.19 0.79 7.21
C ASP A 346 35.72 1.32 5.86
N TYR A 347 34.41 1.31 5.63
CA TYR A 347 33.89 1.97 4.44
C TYR A 347 34.02 3.49 4.60
N CYS A 348 34.46 4.16 3.55
CA CYS A 348 34.60 5.60 3.55
C CYS A 348 33.24 6.29 3.34
N CYS A 349 32.90 7.23 4.23
CA CYS A 349 31.74 8.11 4.08
C CYS A 349 32.15 9.54 4.38
N LEU A 350 32.01 10.43 3.39
CA LEU A 350 32.45 11.82 3.47
C LEU A 350 31.31 12.77 3.14
N ALA A 351 31.34 13.95 3.73
CA ALA A 351 30.37 15.02 3.49
C ALA A 351 30.93 16.03 2.49
N PHE A 352 30.15 16.31 1.44
CA PHE A 352 30.53 17.18 0.33
C PHE A 352 29.52 18.32 0.14
N ASN A 353 30.00 19.49 -0.26
CA ASN A 353 29.19 20.65 -0.51
C ASN A 353 28.21 20.39 -1.68
N PRO A 354 26.88 20.44 -1.47
CA PRO A 354 25.91 20.11 -2.52
C PRO A 354 25.96 21.04 -3.74
N MET A 355 26.22 22.34 -3.54
CA MET A 355 26.32 23.30 -4.63
C MET A 355 27.59 23.07 -5.47
N ALA A 356 28.70 22.71 -4.84
CA ALA A 356 29.92 22.36 -5.54
C ALA A 356 29.72 21.10 -6.39
N LEU A 357 29.06 20.07 -5.83
CA LEU A 357 28.73 18.85 -6.55
C LEU A 357 27.86 19.15 -7.78
N ALA A 358 26.84 19.98 -7.64
CA ALA A 358 26.01 20.44 -8.76
C ALA A 358 26.82 21.21 -9.83
N ALA A 359 27.85 21.95 -9.41
CA ALA A 359 28.80 22.61 -10.31
C ALA A 359 29.89 21.68 -10.88
N GLY A 360 29.79 20.36 -10.63
CA GLY A 360 30.72 19.36 -11.14
C GLY A 360 32.02 19.20 -10.35
N LYS A 361 32.06 19.64 -9.08
CA LYS A 361 33.24 19.57 -8.21
C LYS A 361 32.92 19.01 -6.82
N ALA A 362 33.72 18.07 -6.35
CA ALA A 362 33.66 17.54 -5.00
C ALA A 362 34.50 18.40 -4.06
N ILE A 363 33.84 19.18 -3.21
CA ILE A 363 34.48 20.00 -2.17
C ILE A 363 33.97 19.50 -0.83
N LEU A 364 34.87 19.16 0.10
CA LEU A 364 34.47 18.73 1.43
C LEU A 364 33.73 19.82 2.18
N ASP A 365 32.67 19.44 2.86
CA ASP A 365 31.86 20.31 3.70
C ASP A 365 31.30 19.47 4.84
N PRO A 366 31.72 19.69 6.10
CA PRO A 366 31.23 18.93 7.25
C PRO A 366 29.71 19.00 7.44
N GLN A 367 29.04 20.04 6.92
CA GLN A 367 27.59 20.19 6.95
C GLN A 367 26.92 19.81 5.61
N GLY A 368 27.71 19.29 4.67
CA GLY A 368 27.27 18.92 3.32
C GLY A 368 26.57 17.56 3.24
N CYS A 369 26.26 17.15 2.01
CA CYS A 369 25.63 15.86 1.72
C CYS A 369 26.64 14.71 1.92
N ARG A 370 26.26 13.68 2.67
CA ARG A 370 27.09 12.50 2.91
C ARG A 370 26.99 11.51 1.76
N LEU A 371 28.13 11.15 1.18
CA LEU A 371 28.24 10.11 0.16
C LEU A 371 29.06 8.93 0.70
N VAL A 372 28.60 7.71 0.42
CA VAL A 372 29.35 6.48 0.69
C VAL A 372 30.23 6.18 -0.51
N SER A 373 31.51 5.91 -0.27
CA SER A 373 32.42 5.45 -1.31
C SER A 373 32.01 4.06 -1.80
N SER A 374 32.04 3.87 -3.11
CA SER A 374 32.02 2.55 -3.76
C SER A 374 33.39 1.87 -3.77
N GLY A 375 34.31 2.38 -2.96
CA GLY A 375 35.62 1.84 -2.67
C GLY A 375 36.66 2.12 -3.76
N HIS A 376 37.72 1.31 -3.73
CA HIS A 376 38.83 1.41 -4.66
C HIS A 376 38.59 0.56 -5.91
N VAL A 377 39.12 1.04 -7.03
CA VAL A 377 39.15 0.29 -8.29
C VAL A 377 39.99 -0.98 -8.06
N VAL A 378 39.42 -2.15 -8.37
CA VAL A 378 40.19 -3.40 -8.22
C VAL A 378 41.30 -3.47 -9.25
N ARG A 379 42.40 -4.15 -8.91
CA ARG A 379 43.64 -4.16 -9.70
C ARG A 379 43.45 -4.56 -11.18
N ALA A 380 42.43 -5.36 -11.48
CA ALA A 380 42.13 -5.82 -12.84
C ALA A 380 41.47 -4.74 -13.73
N TRP A 381 41.15 -3.58 -13.19
CA TRP A 381 40.49 -2.48 -13.87
C TRP A 381 41.35 -1.22 -13.92
N GLN A 382 41.19 -0.47 -15.01
CA GLN A 382 41.59 0.92 -15.14
C GLN A 382 40.31 1.74 -15.22
N LEU A 383 40.22 2.79 -14.41
CA LEU A 383 39.09 3.70 -14.37
C LEU A 383 39.58 5.12 -14.64
N GLN A 384 38.82 5.86 -15.43
CA GLN A 384 39.01 7.28 -15.64
C GLN A 384 37.68 8.00 -15.48
N ILE A 385 37.71 9.17 -14.85
CA ILE A 385 36.60 10.10 -14.85
C ILE A 385 36.79 11.01 -16.06
N VAL A 386 35.81 11.05 -16.95
CA VAL A 386 35.96 11.64 -18.29
C VAL A 386 34.87 12.67 -18.52
N ASP A 387 35.22 13.81 -19.10
CA ASP A 387 34.22 14.71 -19.67
C ASP A 387 33.60 14.04 -20.91
N PRO A 388 32.30 13.71 -20.89
CA PRO A 388 31.66 12.97 -21.96
C PRO A 388 31.55 13.74 -23.28
N GLN A 389 31.75 15.07 -23.28
CA GLN A 389 31.70 15.92 -24.47
C GLN A 389 33.07 16.05 -25.13
N THR A 390 34.09 16.31 -24.33
CA THR A 390 35.46 16.53 -24.84
C THR A 390 36.28 15.24 -24.89
N CYS A 391 35.79 14.15 -24.27
CA CYS A 391 36.49 12.88 -24.05
C CYS A 391 37.81 13.03 -23.30
N GLN A 392 38.03 14.15 -22.60
CA GLN A 392 39.24 14.41 -21.82
C GLN A 392 39.11 13.82 -20.42
N PRO A 393 40.16 13.18 -19.89
CA PRO A 393 40.22 12.82 -18.48
C PRO A 393 40.10 14.07 -17.60
N LEU A 394 39.30 13.98 -16.55
CA LEU A 394 39.14 15.02 -15.55
C LEU A 394 40.08 14.77 -14.36
N PRO A 395 40.59 15.84 -13.73
CA PRO A 395 41.38 15.70 -12.52
C PRO A 395 40.54 15.16 -11.35
N GLU A 396 41.23 14.72 -10.29
CA GLU A 396 40.60 14.29 -9.05
C GLU A 396 39.63 15.36 -8.50
N ALA A 397 38.58 14.91 -7.82
CA ALA A 397 37.49 15.74 -7.30
C ALA A 397 36.62 16.43 -8.37
N ASN A 398 36.83 16.21 -9.66
CA ASN A 398 35.89 16.65 -10.69
C ASN A 398 34.90 15.53 -11.03
N ILE A 399 33.63 15.89 -11.22
CA ILE A 399 32.57 14.96 -11.62
C ILE A 399 32.58 14.81 -13.14
N GLY A 400 32.57 13.56 -13.59
CA GLY A 400 32.47 13.19 -15.00
C GLY A 400 31.91 11.79 -15.18
N GLU A 401 31.85 11.33 -16.43
CA GLU A 401 31.41 9.99 -16.76
C GLU A 401 32.50 8.97 -16.40
N VAL A 402 32.09 7.88 -15.75
CA VAL A 402 32.98 6.76 -15.43
C VAL A 402 33.25 5.97 -16.71
N TRP A 403 34.52 5.93 -17.12
CA TRP A 403 35.00 5.11 -18.21
C TRP A 403 35.94 4.06 -17.67
N VAL A 404 35.71 2.80 -18.01
CA VAL A 404 36.48 1.68 -17.47
C VAL A 404 37.06 0.80 -18.56
N ARG A 405 38.22 0.22 -18.29
CA ARG A 405 38.87 -0.76 -19.15
C ARG A 405 39.45 -1.88 -18.29
N GLY A 406 39.21 -3.13 -18.65
CA GLY A 406 39.71 -4.27 -17.89
C GLY A 406 39.40 -5.59 -18.58
N GLY A 407 40.03 -6.67 -18.13
CA GLY A 407 39.82 -8.01 -18.69
C GLY A 407 38.43 -8.61 -18.39
N SER A 408 37.65 -7.94 -17.53
CA SER A 408 36.28 -8.33 -17.17
C SER A 408 35.21 -7.52 -17.92
N VAL A 409 35.58 -6.70 -18.89
CA VAL A 409 34.59 -6.08 -19.79
C VAL A 409 33.86 -7.18 -20.57
N ALA A 410 32.53 -7.13 -20.60
CA ALA A 410 31.73 -8.08 -21.36
C ALA A 410 31.94 -7.92 -22.87
N GLY A 411 31.60 -8.92 -23.67
CA GLY A 411 31.88 -8.94 -25.11
C GLY A 411 30.96 -8.08 -25.98
N GLY A 412 30.27 -7.10 -25.40
CA GLY A 412 29.32 -6.22 -26.09
C GLY A 412 27.85 -6.65 -25.97
N TYR A 413 27.02 -6.03 -26.80
CA TYR A 413 25.60 -6.35 -26.93
C TYR A 413 25.36 -7.35 -28.06
N TRP A 414 24.53 -8.36 -27.79
CA TRP A 414 24.14 -9.40 -28.74
C TRP A 414 23.52 -8.79 -29.99
N GLN A 415 24.08 -9.12 -31.16
CA GLN A 415 23.62 -8.69 -32.47
C GLN A 415 23.45 -7.16 -32.66
N GLN A 416 24.14 -6.34 -31.87
CA GLN A 416 24.06 -4.88 -31.94
C GLN A 416 25.46 -4.25 -32.11
N PRO A 417 26.16 -4.48 -33.23
CA PRO A 417 27.56 -4.08 -33.41
C PRO A 417 27.79 -2.57 -33.28
N GLU A 418 26.88 -1.74 -33.81
CA GLU A 418 27.00 -0.27 -33.70
C GLU A 418 26.85 0.22 -32.26
N LEU A 419 25.90 -0.35 -31.51
CA LEU A 419 25.71 0.01 -30.10
C LEU A 419 26.89 -0.50 -29.25
N THR A 420 27.37 -1.71 -29.55
CA THR A 420 28.58 -2.27 -28.93
C THR A 420 29.76 -1.33 -29.15
N LYS A 421 29.99 -0.88 -30.38
CA LYS A 421 31.03 0.09 -30.71
C LYS A 421 30.88 1.39 -29.92
N ALA A 422 29.68 1.97 -29.89
CA ALA A 422 29.42 3.21 -29.17
C ALA A 422 29.60 3.10 -27.65
N THR A 423 29.46 1.89 -27.07
CA THR A 423 29.49 1.70 -25.62
C THR A 423 30.81 1.13 -25.12
N PHE A 424 31.38 0.14 -25.80
CA PHE A 424 32.54 -0.64 -25.36
C PHE A 424 33.88 -0.19 -25.97
N HIS A 425 33.85 0.53 -27.10
CA HIS A 425 35.04 0.85 -27.90
C HIS A 425 35.29 2.36 -27.99
N ASN A 426 35.38 3.01 -26.83
CA ASN A 426 35.61 4.45 -26.75
C ASN A 426 37.08 4.80 -26.49
N THR A 427 37.48 5.99 -26.91
CA THR A 427 38.87 6.47 -26.88
C THR A 427 38.94 7.80 -26.12
N LEU A 428 39.89 7.91 -25.20
CA LEU A 428 40.18 9.18 -24.51
C LEU A 428 40.86 10.15 -25.49
N ALA A 429 40.53 11.43 -25.38
CA ALA A 429 41.13 12.46 -26.23
C ALA A 429 42.65 12.54 -25.99
N GLY A 430 43.44 12.52 -27.07
CA GLY A 430 44.91 12.50 -27.01
C GLY A 430 45.53 11.13 -26.70
N ASN A 431 44.74 10.06 -26.58
CA ASN A 431 45.20 8.69 -26.34
C ASN A 431 44.91 7.80 -27.56
N SER A 432 45.76 6.79 -27.81
CA SER A 432 45.62 5.83 -28.91
C SER A 432 44.93 4.52 -28.51
N HIS A 433 44.52 4.34 -27.24
CA HIS A 433 43.84 3.13 -26.77
C HIS A 433 42.32 3.20 -27.01
N HIS A 434 41.76 2.22 -27.74
CA HIS A 434 40.42 2.27 -28.32
C HIS A 434 39.30 1.50 -27.58
N ASP A 435 39.52 1.03 -26.35
CA ASP A 435 38.64 0.04 -25.71
C ASP A 435 38.17 0.44 -24.30
N TYR A 436 37.72 1.68 -24.11
CA TYR A 436 37.02 2.06 -22.88
C TYR A 436 35.52 1.77 -22.99
N LEU A 437 35.00 1.09 -21.96
CA LEU A 437 33.59 0.95 -21.67
C LEU A 437 33.07 2.24 -21.04
N ARG A 438 32.13 2.89 -21.72
CA ARG A 438 31.33 4.00 -21.20
C ARG A 438 30.19 3.46 -20.35
N THR A 439 30.25 3.71 -19.07
CA THR A 439 29.22 3.23 -18.13
C THR A 439 27.95 4.07 -18.19
N GLY A 440 28.05 5.34 -18.61
CA GLY A 440 26.98 6.33 -18.49
C GLY A 440 26.69 6.77 -17.05
N ASP A 441 27.44 6.27 -16.06
CA ASP A 441 27.33 6.68 -14.66
C ASP A 441 28.28 7.87 -14.41
N LEU A 442 27.83 8.83 -13.60
CA LEU A 442 28.60 10.00 -13.19
C LEU A 442 29.22 9.75 -11.83
N ALA A 443 30.50 10.06 -11.68
CA ALA A 443 31.24 9.91 -10.44
C ALA A 443 32.40 10.90 -10.35
N PHE A 444 33.04 10.94 -9.20
CA PHE A 444 34.36 11.51 -9.01
C PHE A 444 35.22 10.56 -8.19
N VAL A 445 36.53 10.72 -8.29
CA VAL A 445 37.50 10.08 -7.39
C VAL A 445 37.98 11.13 -6.39
N TYR A 446 38.10 10.76 -5.13
CA TYR A 446 38.66 11.60 -4.07
C TYR A 446 39.48 10.74 -3.10
N GLN A 447 40.76 11.06 -2.92
CA GLN A 447 41.73 10.30 -2.12
C GLN A 447 41.81 8.80 -2.49
N GLY A 448 41.61 8.48 -3.77
CA GLY A 448 41.59 7.10 -4.27
C GLY A 448 40.25 6.36 -4.14
N GLU A 449 39.27 6.98 -3.49
CA GLU A 449 37.92 6.46 -3.28
C GLU A 449 36.98 6.91 -4.42
N LEU A 450 36.15 5.99 -4.94
CA LEU A 450 35.19 6.26 -6.00
C LEU A 450 33.81 6.61 -5.43
N PHE A 451 33.30 7.81 -5.72
CA PHE A 451 31.97 8.25 -5.28
C PHE A 451 31.01 8.38 -6.46
N ILE A 452 29.98 7.53 -6.48
CA ILE A 452 28.95 7.55 -7.53
C ILE A 452 27.92 8.64 -7.25
N CYS A 453 27.70 9.52 -8.22
CA CYS A 453 26.81 10.69 -8.10
C CYS A 453 25.47 10.50 -8.83
N GLY A 454 25.44 9.71 -9.91
CA GLY A 454 24.21 9.54 -10.70
C GLY A 454 24.44 8.96 -12.08
N ARG A 455 23.53 9.25 -13.03
CA ARG A 455 23.64 8.84 -14.43
C ARG A 455 23.61 10.04 -15.37
N LEU A 456 24.47 10.02 -16.38
CA LEU A 456 24.58 11.10 -17.37
C LEU A 456 23.27 11.35 -18.12
N LYS A 457 22.55 10.27 -18.48
CA LYS A 457 21.26 10.37 -19.19
C LYS A 457 20.09 10.78 -18.29
N ASP A 458 20.28 10.70 -16.98
CA ASP A 458 19.27 11.08 -15.99
C ASP A 458 19.54 12.48 -15.44
N LEU A 459 20.62 13.15 -15.86
CA LEU A 459 21.01 14.47 -15.38
C LEU A 459 19.94 15.52 -15.68
N ILE A 460 19.61 16.33 -14.68
CA ILE A 460 18.61 17.38 -14.79
C ILE A 460 19.35 18.69 -14.99
N ILE A 461 19.11 19.36 -16.12
CA ILE A 461 19.81 20.58 -16.49
C ILE A 461 18.80 21.73 -16.50
N VAL A 462 18.97 22.67 -15.57
CA VAL A 462 18.10 23.86 -15.44
C VAL A 462 18.97 25.10 -15.38
N ALA A 463 18.71 26.06 -16.28
CA ALA A 463 19.49 27.30 -16.39
C ALA A 463 21.01 27.12 -16.52
N GLY A 464 21.47 26.02 -17.13
CA GLY A 464 22.89 25.71 -17.32
C GLY A 464 23.59 25.09 -16.11
N GLN A 465 22.86 24.78 -15.04
CA GLN A 465 23.35 24.05 -13.88
C GLN A 465 22.87 22.59 -13.90
N ASN A 466 23.74 21.70 -13.44
CA ASN A 466 23.53 20.25 -13.44
C ASN A 466 23.05 19.80 -12.06
N TYR A 467 21.93 19.09 -12.03
CA TYR A 467 21.31 18.55 -10.83
C TYR A 467 21.21 17.03 -10.95
N MET A 468 21.71 16.32 -9.94
CA MET A 468 21.55 14.88 -9.87
C MET A 468 20.14 14.56 -9.34
N PRO A 469 19.33 13.75 -10.04
CA PRO A 469 18.01 13.36 -9.55
C PRO A 469 18.07 12.76 -8.15
N LYS A 470 19.12 11.99 -7.84
CA LYS A 470 19.23 11.26 -6.58
C LYS A 470 19.36 12.18 -5.37
N ASP A 471 20.03 13.32 -5.51
CA ASP A 471 20.15 14.30 -4.42
C ASP A 471 18.77 14.89 -4.09
N ILE A 472 18.00 15.20 -5.14
CA ILE A 472 16.63 15.72 -5.01
C ILE A 472 15.69 14.65 -4.43
N GLU A 473 15.77 13.41 -4.93
CA GLU A 473 15.02 12.26 -4.42
C GLU A 473 15.30 12.05 -2.93
N THR A 474 16.56 12.03 -2.53
CA THR A 474 16.98 11.81 -1.13
C THR A 474 16.53 12.94 -0.21
N ALA A 475 16.65 14.19 -0.67
CA ALA A 475 16.16 15.33 0.10
C ALA A 475 14.64 15.29 0.30
N ILE A 476 13.87 14.88 -0.72
CA ILE A 476 12.42 14.70 -0.61
C ILE A 476 12.10 13.56 0.37
N GLU A 477 12.76 12.42 0.23
CA GLU A 477 12.57 11.23 1.09
C GLU A 477 12.89 11.55 2.56
N TYR A 478 13.90 12.37 2.82
CA TYR A 478 14.24 12.82 4.18
C TYR A 478 13.26 13.86 4.72
N ALA A 479 12.75 14.74 3.85
CA ALA A 479 11.86 15.81 4.26
C ALA A 479 10.41 15.36 4.44
N CYS A 480 9.99 14.20 3.93
CA CYS A 480 8.59 13.77 3.87
C CYS A 480 8.39 12.37 4.48
N ASP A 481 7.91 12.31 5.73
CA ASP A 481 7.69 11.03 6.46
C ASP A 481 6.69 10.07 5.78
N ASP A 482 5.78 10.61 4.96
CA ASP A 482 4.77 9.85 4.21
C ASP A 482 5.34 9.14 2.95
N ILE A 483 6.61 9.39 2.63
CA ILE A 483 7.33 8.82 1.48
C ILE A 483 8.42 7.88 2.00
N HIS A 484 8.30 6.60 1.69
CA HIS A 484 9.35 5.64 2.01
C HIS A 484 10.62 5.88 1.19
N THR A 485 11.77 5.48 1.72
CA THR A 485 13.03 5.64 1.01
C THR A 485 13.11 4.80 -0.26
N GLY A 486 13.67 5.38 -1.33
CA GLY A 486 13.59 4.86 -2.69
C GLY A 486 12.19 4.99 -3.31
N GLY A 487 11.29 5.76 -2.70
CA GLY A 487 9.93 6.00 -3.16
C GLY A 487 9.81 7.17 -4.14
N VAL A 488 10.89 7.89 -4.45
CA VAL A 488 10.84 9.08 -5.32
C VAL A 488 11.61 8.85 -6.62
N CYS A 489 11.03 9.28 -7.73
CA CYS A 489 11.62 9.32 -9.07
C CYS A 489 11.58 10.76 -9.56
N VAL A 490 12.74 11.39 -9.67
CA VAL A 490 12.87 12.74 -10.26
C VAL A 490 13.39 12.59 -11.69
N CYS A 491 12.78 13.31 -12.62
CA CYS A 491 13.08 13.20 -14.05
C CYS A 491 12.86 14.52 -14.79
N GLN A 492 13.60 14.73 -15.88
CA GLN A 492 13.41 15.85 -16.78
C GLN A 492 13.10 15.33 -18.18
N HIS A 493 12.09 15.90 -18.83
CA HIS A 493 11.82 15.60 -20.23
C HIS A 493 12.81 16.36 -21.13
N PHE A 494 13.51 15.63 -22.00
CA PHE A 494 14.61 16.18 -22.80
C PHE A 494 14.16 17.27 -23.79
N ASP A 495 13.03 17.06 -24.49
CA ASP A 495 12.59 18.00 -25.54
C ASP A 495 11.85 19.23 -24.99
N SER A 496 11.08 19.07 -23.91
CA SER A 496 10.29 20.17 -23.33
C SER A 496 10.99 20.87 -22.16
N GLY A 497 12.04 20.27 -21.60
CA GLY A 497 12.70 20.73 -20.39
C GLY A 497 11.88 20.54 -19.12
N GLU A 498 10.68 19.95 -19.19
CA GLU A 498 9.77 19.80 -18.03
C GLU A 498 10.43 18.98 -16.92
N PHE A 499 10.49 19.56 -15.73
CA PHE A 499 11.04 18.94 -14.53
C PHE A 499 9.91 18.33 -13.68
N ILE A 500 9.91 17.00 -13.58
CA ILE A 500 8.82 16.20 -13.03
C ILE A 500 9.32 15.39 -11.84
N VAL A 501 8.60 15.50 -10.72
CA VAL A 501 8.80 14.69 -9.52
C VAL A 501 7.68 13.67 -9.40
N MET A 502 8.00 12.39 -9.28
CA MET A 502 7.02 11.33 -9.02
C MET A 502 7.34 10.69 -7.66
N ALA A 503 6.38 10.57 -6.75
CA ALA A 503 6.62 10.01 -5.42
C ALA A 503 5.56 8.99 -5.01
N GLU A 504 5.98 7.85 -4.49
CA GLU A 504 5.11 6.82 -3.93
C GLU A 504 4.71 7.16 -2.49
N VAL A 505 3.41 7.09 -2.26
CA VAL A 505 2.78 7.39 -0.97
C VAL A 505 1.76 6.31 -0.62
N TYR A 506 1.36 6.24 0.65
CA TYR A 506 0.38 5.25 1.10
C TYR A 506 -0.99 5.46 0.44
N ARG A 507 -1.64 4.36 0.02
CA ARG A 507 -2.92 4.41 -0.73
C ARG A 507 -4.09 4.99 0.06
N HIS A 508 -4.01 5.02 1.39
CA HIS A 508 -5.07 5.47 2.29
C HIS A 508 -4.94 6.95 2.66
N LEU A 509 -3.98 7.67 2.08
CA LEU A 509 -3.75 9.08 2.40
C LEU A 509 -4.84 9.99 1.84
N THR A 510 -5.10 11.02 2.64
CA THR A 510 -5.80 12.26 2.33
C THR A 510 -5.74 12.77 0.90
N SER A 511 -6.80 13.26 0.27
CA SER A 511 -6.58 14.29 -0.77
C SER A 511 -5.84 15.50 -0.18
N THR A 512 -6.16 15.90 1.06
CA THR A 512 -5.48 16.97 1.80
C THR A 512 -4.04 16.59 2.18
N ALA A 513 -3.81 15.35 2.62
CA ALA A 513 -2.47 14.84 2.92
C ALA A 513 -1.62 14.73 1.64
N LEU A 514 -2.17 14.22 0.54
CA LEU A 514 -1.54 14.17 -0.78
C LEU A 514 -1.18 15.59 -1.26
N GLN A 515 -2.08 16.56 -1.09
CA GLN A 515 -1.80 17.96 -1.41
C GLN A 515 -0.69 18.54 -0.53
N ARG A 516 -0.70 18.28 0.79
CA ARG A 516 0.36 18.69 1.71
C ARG A 516 1.71 18.07 1.34
N ILE A 517 1.75 16.77 1.04
CA ILE A 517 2.96 16.07 0.61
C ILE A 517 3.48 16.67 -0.70
N ALA A 518 2.61 16.92 -1.68
CA ALA A 518 3.02 17.56 -2.92
C ALA A 518 3.55 18.99 -2.70
N GLN A 519 2.93 19.78 -1.82
CA GLN A 519 3.43 21.11 -1.43
C GLN A 519 4.76 21.04 -0.69
N GLN A 520 4.94 20.04 0.18
CA GLN A 520 6.19 19.80 0.90
C GLN A 520 7.31 19.37 -0.05
N ILE A 521 7.01 18.55 -1.05
CA ILE A 521 7.93 18.22 -2.15
C ILE A 521 8.33 19.51 -2.89
N VAL A 522 7.36 20.32 -3.33
CA VAL A 522 7.64 21.58 -4.05
C VAL A 522 8.51 22.51 -3.19
N ALA A 523 8.17 22.68 -1.92
CA ALA A 523 8.91 23.53 -1.00
C ALA A 523 10.32 23.01 -0.72
N THR A 524 10.49 21.70 -0.57
CA THR A 524 11.80 21.06 -0.37
C THR A 524 12.69 21.25 -1.59
N VAL A 525 12.15 21.00 -2.78
CA VAL A 525 12.90 21.16 -4.02
C VAL A 525 13.29 22.62 -4.27
N ALA A 526 12.38 23.57 -4.01
CA ALA A 526 12.66 24.99 -4.13
C ALA A 526 13.68 25.48 -3.09
N ARG A 527 13.55 25.06 -1.83
CA ARG A 527 14.42 25.50 -0.72
C ARG A 527 15.85 24.96 -0.86
N HIS A 528 16.00 23.68 -1.17
CA HIS A 528 17.31 23.02 -1.16
C HIS A 528 18.05 23.11 -2.49
N PHE A 529 17.34 23.20 -3.61
CA PHE A 529 17.95 23.18 -4.95
C PHE A 529 17.64 24.42 -5.78
N GLN A 530 16.83 25.37 -5.28
CA GLN A 530 16.39 26.56 -6.03
C GLN A 530 15.70 26.21 -7.36
N LEU A 531 15.11 25.01 -7.43
CA LEU A 531 14.40 24.50 -8.60
C LEU A 531 12.89 24.61 -8.42
N LYS A 532 12.19 24.91 -9.50
CA LYS A 532 10.72 24.86 -9.56
C LYS A 532 10.30 23.60 -10.31
N SER A 533 9.67 22.66 -9.61
CA SER A 533 9.04 21.49 -10.25
C SER A 533 7.86 21.93 -11.12
N ASP A 534 7.88 21.57 -12.39
CA ASP A 534 6.76 21.82 -13.31
C ASP A 534 5.56 20.95 -12.91
N LYS A 535 5.84 19.70 -12.49
CA LYS A 535 4.82 18.77 -11.98
C LYS A 535 5.31 17.92 -10.81
N VAL A 536 4.40 17.68 -9.86
CA VAL A 536 4.54 16.66 -8.81
C VAL A 536 3.41 15.65 -8.94
N ILE A 537 3.76 14.37 -9.07
CA ILE A 537 2.84 13.27 -9.30
C ILE A 537 2.97 12.29 -8.13
N LEU A 538 1.92 12.16 -7.32
CA LEU A 538 1.89 11.17 -6.25
C LEU A 538 1.26 9.88 -6.75
N LEU A 539 1.94 8.78 -6.50
CA LEU A 539 1.61 7.45 -6.96
C LEU A 539 1.28 6.55 -5.77
N ALA A 540 0.39 5.59 -5.99
CA ALA A 540 0.20 4.52 -5.02
C ALA A 540 1.48 3.70 -4.87
N ARG A 541 1.80 3.28 -3.65
CA ARG A 541 2.95 2.39 -3.39
C ARG A 541 2.98 1.17 -4.33
N GLY A 542 4.18 0.86 -4.84
CA GLY A 542 4.46 -0.21 -5.81
C GLY A 542 4.14 0.13 -7.28
N LYS A 543 3.94 1.40 -7.64
CA LYS A 543 3.65 1.88 -9.00
C LYS A 543 4.85 2.52 -9.70
N LEU A 544 5.87 2.90 -8.96
CA LEU A 544 7.14 3.37 -9.46
C LEU A 544 7.91 2.17 -9.99
N LEU A 545 8.09 2.14 -11.30
CA LEU A 545 8.68 1.00 -11.98
C LEU A 545 10.17 0.93 -11.66
N LYS A 546 10.54 -0.14 -10.96
CA LYS A 546 11.93 -0.49 -10.67
C LYS A 546 12.36 -1.67 -11.54
N THR A 547 13.66 -1.81 -11.79
CA THR A 547 14.24 -3.05 -12.30
C THR A 547 14.10 -4.13 -11.24
N SER A 548 14.38 -5.38 -11.60
CA SER A 548 14.43 -6.49 -10.65
C SER A 548 15.48 -6.33 -9.53
N SER A 549 16.36 -5.34 -9.63
CA SER A 549 17.35 -4.96 -8.61
C SER A 549 17.03 -3.70 -7.83
N GLY A 550 15.85 -3.10 -8.03
CA GLY A 550 15.43 -1.89 -7.30
C GLY A 550 15.74 -0.57 -8.00
N LYS A 551 16.52 -0.55 -9.09
CA LYS A 551 16.83 0.69 -9.84
C LYS A 551 15.58 1.27 -10.51
N ILE A 552 15.35 2.57 -10.36
CA ILE A 552 14.22 3.28 -10.98
C ILE A 552 14.35 3.30 -12.51
N ARG A 553 13.30 2.89 -13.23
CA ARG A 553 13.22 2.94 -14.71
C ARG A 553 12.72 4.30 -15.19
N ARG A 554 13.50 5.37 -14.96
CA ARG A 554 13.09 6.78 -15.20
C ARG A 554 12.52 7.05 -16.59
N SER A 555 13.18 6.59 -17.65
CA SER A 555 12.71 6.78 -19.03
C SER A 555 11.38 6.07 -19.29
N HIS A 556 11.13 4.93 -18.63
CA HIS A 556 9.85 4.23 -18.73
C HIS A 556 8.77 4.96 -17.92
N MET A 557 9.10 5.47 -16.74
CA MET A 557 8.19 6.32 -15.96
C MET A 557 7.78 7.58 -16.73
N LEU A 558 8.73 8.28 -17.36
CA LEU A 558 8.44 9.40 -18.26
C LEU A 558 7.54 8.97 -19.43
N SER A 559 7.85 7.84 -20.07
CA SER A 559 7.04 7.30 -21.17
C SER A 559 5.60 7.00 -20.75
N LEU A 560 5.39 6.34 -19.60
CA LEU A 560 4.06 6.09 -19.05
C LEU A 560 3.30 7.38 -18.75
N TYR A 561 4.01 8.44 -18.37
CA TYR A 561 3.41 9.73 -18.07
C TYR A 561 2.92 10.40 -19.35
N PHE A 562 3.79 10.51 -20.38
CA PHE A 562 3.42 11.11 -21.66
C PHE A 562 2.38 10.30 -22.45
N THR A 563 2.36 8.98 -22.29
CA THR A 563 1.34 8.11 -22.90
C THR A 563 0.05 8.01 -22.07
N GLN A 564 -0.06 8.74 -20.95
CA GLN A 564 -1.21 8.73 -20.03
C GLN A 564 -1.55 7.34 -19.46
N GLN A 565 -0.56 6.48 -19.34
CA GLN A 565 -0.69 5.13 -18.77
C GLN A 565 -0.34 5.08 -17.28
N LEU A 566 0.10 6.20 -16.71
CA LEU A 566 0.41 6.35 -15.29
C LEU A 566 -0.86 6.66 -14.47
N SER A 567 -1.21 5.76 -13.54
CA SER A 567 -2.33 5.95 -12.62
C SER A 567 -1.85 6.69 -11.37
N ALA A 568 -2.04 8.02 -11.37
CA ALA A 568 -1.69 8.90 -10.26
C ALA A 568 -2.80 8.94 -9.18
N LEU A 569 -2.40 9.05 -7.91
CA LEU A 569 -3.28 9.37 -6.79
C LEU A 569 -3.53 10.88 -6.70
N TYR A 570 -2.53 11.68 -7.08
CA TYR A 570 -2.61 13.14 -7.09
C TYR A 570 -1.61 13.72 -8.09
N VAL A 571 -1.96 14.84 -8.74
CA VAL A 571 -1.08 15.57 -9.65
C VAL A 571 -1.17 17.05 -9.31
N GLN A 572 -0.03 17.67 -9.03
CA GLN A 572 0.11 19.11 -8.90
C GLN A 572 0.87 19.67 -10.10
N GLU A 573 0.26 20.62 -10.79
CA GLU A 573 0.88 21.33 -11.91
C GLU A 573 1.24 22.75 -11.47
N SER A 574 2.44 23.22 -11.82
CA SER A 574 2.79 24.62 -11.66
C SER A 574 1.95 25.46 -12.62
N GLN A 575 1.05 26.31 -12.10
CA GLN A 575 0.36 27.31 -12.92
C GLN A 575 1.40 28.21 -13.61
N ARG A 576 1.56 28.05 -14.93
CA ARG A 576 2.13 29.12 -15.77
C ARG A 576 1.06 30.19 -15.90
N LYS A 577 1.10 31.19 -15.02
CA LYS A 577 0.52 32.50 -15.32
C LYS A 577 1.56 33.58 -15.12
N THR A 578 1.69 34.33 -16.21
CA THR A 578 2.39 35.58 -16.46
C THR A 578 2.31 36.58 -15.30
N GLN A 579 3.43 37.30 -15.13
CA GLN A 579 3.62 38.55 -14.40
C GLN A 579 2.38 39.47 -14.46
N ASP A 580 1.86 39.89 -13.30
CA ASP A 580 2.07 41.23 -12.74
C ASP A 580 1.21 41.50 -11.48
N GLU A 581 1.83 42.21 -10.54
CA GLU A 581 1.30 43.12 -9.51
C GLU A 581 0.59 42.62 -8.21
N MET A 582 1.33 42.85 -7.11
CA MET A 582 0.99 43.39 -5.78
C MET A 582 0.02 42.60 -4.87
N LEU A 583 0.37 42.27 -3.61
CA LEU A 583 0.70 43.19 -2.51
C LEU A 583 1.56 42.50 -1.43
N PHE A 584 2.67 43.14 -1.06
CA PHE A 584 3.38 42.97 0.21
C PHE A 584 2.65 43.80 1.29
N ASP A 585 2.30 43.18 2.43
CA ASP A 585 2.41 43.69 3.80
C ASP A 585 1.54 42.82 4.73
N GLN A 586 2.12 41.82 5.39
CA GLN A 586 1.53 41.21 6.60
C GLN A 586 2.50 40.33 7.42
N GLU A 587 3.69 39.97 6.92
CA GLU A 587 4.60 39.02 7.61
C GLU A 587 5.57 39.66 8.63
N SER A 588 5.63 40.99 8.77
CA SER A 588 6.64 41.67 9.61
C SER A 588 6.30 41.77 11.11
N VAL A 589 5.07 41.50 11.54
CA VAL A 589 4.63 41.70 12.94
C VAL A 589 4.80 40.45 13.82
N LEU A 590 4.80 39.25 13.23
CA LEU A 590 4.93 37.98 13.99
C LEU A 590 6.36 37.70 14.46
N PHE A 591 7.38 38.20 13.75
CA PHE A 591 8.79 37.92 14.08
C PHE A 591 9.32 38.66 15.31
N GLU A 592 8.76 39.81 15.68
CA GLU A 592 9.21 40.58 16.86
C GLU A 592 8.74 39.97 18.19
N GLN A 593 7.55 39.37 18.24
CA GLN A 593 6.99 38.81 19.49
C GLN A 593 7.65 37.48 19.88
N GLU A 594 7.98 36.63 18.91
CA GLU A 594 8.66 35.35 19.16
C GLU A 594 10.08 35.54 19.71
N ALA A 595 10.80 36.55 19.21
CA ALA A 595 12.15 36.87 19.67
C ALA A 595 12.17 37.33 21.15
N ILE A 596 11.18 38.14 21.57
CA ILE A 596 11.06 38.63 22.95
C ILE A 596 10.73 37.48 23.92
N LEU A 597 9.81 36.59 23.51
CA LEU A 597 9.42 35.42 24.30
C LEU A 597 10.58 34.44 24.48
N PHE A 598 11.34 34.20 23.41
CA PHE A 598 12.52 33.35 23.42
C PHE A 598 13.57 33.84 24.42
N ASP A 599 13.92 35.13 24.37
CA ASP A 599 14.92 35.73 25.26
C ASP A 599 14.49 35.64 26.73
N TRP A 600 13.20 35.84 27.01
CA TRP A 600 12.66 35.73 28.36
C TRP A 600 12.71 34.28 28.90
N LEU A 601 12.31 33.30 28.09
CA LEU A 601 12.38 31.88 28.44
C LEU A 601 13.82 31.42 28.67
N HIS A 602 14.74 31.89 27.82
CA HIS A 602 16.17 31.56 27.93
C HIS A 602 16.75 32.07 29.24
N LYS A 603 16.51 33.35 29.58
CA LYS A 603 16.99 33.96 30.82
C LYS A 603 16.40 33.30 32.07
N THR A 604 15.09 33.06 32.07
CA THR A 604 14.39 32.42 33.20
C THR A 604 14.86 30.98 33.42
N GLY A 605 15.10 30.24 32.32
CA GLY A 605 15.68 28.90 32.39
C GLY A 605 17.11 28.90 32.96
N CYS A 606 17.95 29.84 32.53
CA CYS A 606 19.34 29.96 33.00
C CYS A 606 19.40 30.28 34.52
N GLU A 607 18.57 31.21 34.99
CA GLU A 607 18.48 31.56 36.41
C GLU A 607 18.00 30.38 37.27
N LEU A 608 17.08 29.58 36.77
CA LEU A 608 16.48 28.45 37.48
C LEU A 608 17.39 27.21 37.51
N LEU A 609 18.23 27.04 36.49
CA LEU A 609 19.19 25.93 36.38
C LEU A 609 20.58 26.30 36.93
N GLY A 610 20.84 27.58 37.21
CA GLY A 610 22.14 28.05 37.70
C GLY A 610 23.25 27.97 36.65
N CYS A 611 22.91 28.14 35.36
CA CYS A 611 23.85 28.10 34.24
C CYS A 611 23.93 29.44 33.50
N GLU A 612 25.06 29.71 32.83
CA GLU A 612 25.25 30.98 32.10
C GLU A 612 24.46 31.03 30.77
N ALA A 613 24.21 29.89 30.13
CA ALA A 613 23.44 29.78 28.89
C ALA A 613 22.85 28.37 28.70
N ILE A 614 21.68 28.29 28.05
CA ILE A 614 21.03 27.02 27.65
C ILE A 614 21.08 26.93 26.13
N ASN A 615 21.59 25.82 25.60
CA ASN A 615 21.55 25.59 24.15
C ASN A 615 20.07 25.44 23.69
N PRO A 616 19.58 26.30 22.77
CA PRO A 616 18.17 26.35 22.38
C PRO A 616 17.59 25.09 21.75
N ASP A 617 18.45 24.29 21.11
CA ASP A 617 18.08 23.11 20.36
C ASP A 617 18.39 21.80 21.12
N SER A 618 18.92 21.94 22.34
CA SER A 618 19.21 20.82 23.24
C SER A 618 18.08 20.61 24.23
N GLY A 619 17.90 19.36 24.68
CA GLY A 619 16.87 19.03 25.66
C GLY A 619 17.14 19.70 27.01
N LEU A 620 16.15 20.37 27.61
CA LEU A 620 16.29 21.09 28.88
C LEU A 620 16.74 20.19 30.05
N HIS A 621 16.44 18.89 30.00
CA HIS A 621 16.94 17.90 30.95
C HIS A 621 18.48 17.78 30.95
N GLN A 622 19.13 17.99 29.80
CA GLN A 622 20.59 17.96 29.65
C GLN A 622 21.25 19.19 30.29
N ALA A 623 20.52 20.30 30.37
CA ALA A 623 20.94 21.51 31.08
C ALA A 623 20.71 21.42 32.61
N GLY A 624 20.28 20.26 33.14
CA GLY A 624 20.11 20.02 34.57
C GLY A 624 18.66 20.18 35.06
N LEU A 625 17.68 20.29 34.17
CA LEU A 625 16.27 20.39 34.55
C LEU A 625 15.76 19.08 35.15
N THR A 626 15.66 19.04 36.48
CA THR A 626 15.09 17.91 37.24
C THR A 626 13.57 18.04 37.36
N SER A 627 12.87 16.96 37.72
CA SER A 627 11.40 16.95 37.86
C SER A 627 10.87 18.00 38.85
N LEU A 628 11.68 18.40 39.83
CA LEU A 628 11.34 19.44 40.82
C LEU A 628 11.56 20.86 40.26
N LEU A 629 12.61 21.06 39.46
CA LEU A 629 12.89 22.32 38.76
C LEU A 629 11.93 22.54 37.57
N ALA A 630 11.48 21.48 36.90
CA ALA A 630 10.48 21.56 35.84
C ALA A 630 9.15 22.14 36.35
N ILE A 631 8.74 21.80 37.57
CA ILE A 631 7.54 22.38 38.21
C ILE A 631 7.73 23.88 38.43
N GLN A 632 8.88 24.30 38.94
CA GLN A 632 9.18 25.71 39.19
C GLN A 632 9.26 26.50 37.87
N PHE A 633 9.83 25.90 36.82
CA PHE A 633 9.92 26.54 35.51
C PHE A 633 8.54 26.72 34.88
N CYS A 634 7.68 25.68 34.91
CA CYS A 634 6.28 25.79 34.51
C CYS A 634 5.54 26.88 35.29
N GLN A 635 5.75 26.98 36.61
CA GLN A 635 5.12 28.02 37.44
C GLN A 635 5.56 29.43 37.01
N SER A 636 6.85 29.65 36.75
CA SER A 636 7.36 30.94 36.27
C SER A 636 6.80 31.31 34.90
N ILE A 637 6.74 30.35 33.96
CA ILE A 637 6.18 30.55 32.61
C ILE A 637 4.68 30.88 32.70
N ASN A 638 3.93 30.10 33.48
CA ASN A 638 2.49 30.31 33.70
C ASN A 638 2.21 31.66 34.34
N HIS A 639 3.04 32.09 35.29
CA HIS A 639 2.92 33.39 35.92
C HIS A 639 3.21 34.55 34.96
N PHE A 640 4.23 34.43 34.12
CA PHE A 640 4.62 35.49 33.19
C PHE A 640 3.68 35.64 32.00
N LEU A 641 3.16 34.53 31.47
CA LEU A 641 2.32 34.53 30.26
C LEU A 641 0.82 34.42 30.56
N GLY A 642 0.41 34.15 31.80
CA GLY A 642 -0.99 33.90 32.14
C GLY A 642 -1.54 32.60 31.56
N CYS A 643 -0.68 31.61 31.33
CA CYS A 643 -1.00 30.33 30.69
C CYS A 643 -1.04 29.16 31.69
N HIS A 644 -1.51 27.97 31.27
CA HIS A 644 -1.54 26.75 32.09
C HIS A 644 -0.74 25.60 31.44
N LEU A 645 0.58 25.78 31.40
CA LEU A 645 1.55 24.77 30.96
C LEU A 645 1.82 23.77 32.09
N ASN A 646 1.65 22.48 31.81
CA ASN A 646 1.92 21.41 32.77
C ASN A 646 3.31 20.79 32.51
N VAL A 647 3.81 19.99 33.47
CA VAL A 647 5.16 19.41 33.37
C VAL A 647 5.29 18.46 32.18
N ALA A 648 4.22 17.76 31.78
CA ALA A 648 4.24 16.87 30.62
C ALA A 648 4.37 17.66 29.30
N ASP A 649 3.80 18.85 29.21
CA ASP A 649 3.98 19.75 28.04
C ASP A 649 5.45 20.17 27.91
N LEU A 650 6.12 20.44 29.03
CA LEU A 650 7.55 20.77 29.05
C LEU A 650 8.45 19.61 28.58
N PHE A 651 7.99 18.36 28.75
CA PHE A 651 8.66 17.16 28.22
C PHE A 651 8.28 16.86 26.76
N ALA A 652 7.07 17.22 26.34
CA ALA A 652 6.60 17.10 24.95
C ALA A 652 7.30 18.11 24.01
N TYR A 653 7.70 19.27 24.54
CA TYR A 653 8.48 20.29 23.86
C TYR A 653 9.85 20.46 24.55
N PRO A 654 10.75 19.48 24.41
CA PRO A 654 11.92 19.33 25.28
C PRO A 654 13.00 20.39 25.08
N THR A 655 12.95 21.21 24.03
CA THR A 655 13.95 22.26 23.76
C THR A 655 13.36 23.66 23.92
N LEU A 656 14.22 24.64 24.21
CA LEU A 656 13.79 26.01 24.44
C LEU A 656 13.17 26.63 23.17
N ARG A 657 13.66 26.25 21.97
CA ARG A 657 13.09 26.68 20.68
C ARG A 657 11.70 26.08 20.42
N GLN A 658 11.52 24.80 20.70
CA GLN A 658 10.22 24.14 20.56
C GLN A 658 9.20 24.69 21.56
N LEU A 659 9.63 24.95 22.80
CA LEU A 659 8.79 25.53 23.83
C LEU A 659 8.37 26.97 23.49
N THR A 660 9.28 27.77 22.92
CA THR A 660 8.99 29.14 22.45
C THR A 660 7.98 29.13 21.32
N LEU A 661 8.19 28.29 20.29
CA LEU A 661 7.26 28.17 19.15
C LEU A 661 5.89 27.66 19.59
N PHE A 662 5.85 26.73 20.53
CA PHE A 662 4.59 26.25 21.11
C PHE A 662 3.85 27.38 21.84
N LEU A 663 4.55 28.12 22.70
CA LEU A 663 3.96 29.21 23.48
C LEU A 663 3.58 30.44 22.63
N SER A 664 4.31 30.74 21.55
CA SER A 664 3.97 31.82 20.62
C SER A 664 2.73 31.48 19.80
N GLN A 665 2.61 30.23 19.34
CA GLN A 665 1.49 29.79 18.50
C GLN A 665 0.20 29.56 19.29
N HIS A 666 0.29 29.36 20.61
CA HIS A 666 -0.86 29.01 21.46
C HIS A 666 -1.15 30.04 22.56
N GLN A 667 -0.61 31.26 22.44
CA GLN A 667 -0.77 32.32 23.45
C GLN A 667 -2.24 32.75 23.63
N GLU A 668 -3.06 32.67 22.58
CA GLU A 668 -4.51 32.96 22.62
C GLU A 668 -5.35 31.77 23.09
N ASP A 669 -4.91 30.53 22.81
CA ASP A 669 -5.63 29.30 23.19
C ASP A 669 -5.40 28.91 24.67
N ILE A 670 -4.25 29.27 25.26
CA ILE A 670 -3.89 28.83 26.60
C ILE A 670 -4.32 29.82 27.71
N ALA A 671 -4.49 31.12 27.39
CA ALA A 671 -4.98 32.12 28.35
C ALA A 671 -6.49 31.99 28.68
N SER A 672 -7.23 31.17 27.92
CA SER A 672 -8.69 31.08 28.00
C SER A 672 -9.23 29.83 28.72
N SER A 673 -8.37 28.97 29.27
CA SER A 673 -8.79 27.68 29.85
C SER A 673 -8.79 27.64 31.38
N SER A 674 -9.67 28.42 32.01
CA SER A 674 -10.15 28.09 33.36
C SER A 674 -11.55 27.46 33.27
N SER A 675 -11.61 26.15 33.58
CA SER A 675 -12.78 25.30 33.90
C SER A 675 -13.88 25.07 32.83
N THR A 676 -13.93 23.88 32.19
CA THR A 676 -15.02 22.87 32.20
C THR A 676 -14.81 21.71 31.19
N GLU A 677 -15.01 20.45 31.64
CA GLU A 677 -15.27 19.16 30.96
C GLU A 677 -14.43 18.69 29.72
N ALA A 678 -13.57 17.69 29.93
CA ALA A 678 -12.60 17.12 28.99
C ALA A 678 -13.12 16.03 28.01
N GLY A 679 -14.25 16.26 27.31
CA GLY A 679 -14.87 15.24 26.44
C GLY A 679 -15.02 15.55 24.94
N ASP A 680 -14.65 16.73 24.46
CA ASP A 680 -15.37 17.31 23.31
C ASP A 680 -14.78 17.06 21.90
N ASP A 681 -13.47 16.81 21.75
CA ASP A 681 -12.81 16.94 20.43
C ASP A 681 -12.87 15.70 19.52
N ARG A 682 -13.22 14.54 20.08
CA ARG A 682 -13.31 13.22 19.40
C ARG A 682 -14.73 12.80 19.05
N ASP A 683 -15.71 13.46 19.65
CA ASP A 683 -17.13 13.12 19.59
C ASP A 683 -17.74 13.63 18.27
N VAL A 684 -18.61 12.82 17.67
CA VAL A 684 -19.27 13.15 16.41
C VAL A 684 -20.78 13.25 16.63
N ALA A 685 -21.36 14.41 16.30
CA ALA A 685 -22.81 14.61 16.33
C ALA A 685 -23.48 13.94 15.13
N ILE A 686 -24.59 13.26 15.40
CA ILE A 686 -25.59 12.92 14.38
C ILE A 686 -26.54 14.12 14.27
N VAL A 687 -26.43 14.86 13.18
CA VAL A 687 -27.20 16.09 12.93
C VAL A 687 -28.58 15.78 12.36
N ALA A 688 -28.62 14.87 11.39
CA ALA A 688 -29.84 14.47 10.70
C ALA A 688 -29.82 12.96 10.40
N ILE A 689 -31.01 12.38 10.25
CA ILE A 689 -31.27 11.00 9.84
C ILE A 689 -32.38 11.01 8.79
N SER A 690 -32.11 10.32 7.67
CA SER A 690 -33.06 10.12 6.59
C SER A 690 -33.06 8.65 6.21
N CYS A 691 -34.22 8.01 6.18
CA CYS A 691 -34.33 6.59 5.90
C CYS A 691 -35.57 6.22 5.08
N ARG A 692 -35.47 5.08 4.40
CA ARG A 692 -36.59 4.30 3.85
C ARG A 692 -36.44 2.88 4.34
N LEU A 693 -37.38 2.44 5.15
CA LEU A 693 -37.33 1.14 5.82
C LEU A 693 -38.65 0.39 5.66
N PRO A 694 -38.66 -0.95 5.79
CA PRO A 694 -39.88 -1.73 5.65
C PRO A 694 -40.94 -1.29 6.67
N GLY A 695 -42.17 -1.09 6.19
CA GLY A 695 -43.29 -0.62 7.00
C GLY A 695 -43.30 0.88 7.31
N GLN A 696 -42.28 1.64 6.88
CA GLN A 696 -42.22 3.08 7.09
C GLN A 696 -43.30 3.82 6.29
N VAL A 697 -44.06 4.68 6.96
CA VAL A 697 -45.01 5.59 6.31
C VAL A 697 -44.45 7.02 6.30
N GLY A 698 -44.26 7.58 5.11
CA GLY A 698 -43.74 8.95 4.94
C GLY A 698 -42.21 9.07 5.10
N VAL A 699 -41.72 10.31 5.13
CA VAL A 699 -40.28 10.64 5.11
C VAL A 699 -39.76 11.25 6.41
N SER A 700 -40.65 11.46 7.40
CA SER A 700 -40.32 12.09 8.68
C SER A 700 -39.65 11.10 9.64
N TRP A 701 -38.45 11.46 10.11
CA TRP A 701 -37.74 10.69 11.15
C TRP A 701 -38.55 10.55 12.46
N ALA A 702 -39.30 11.57 12.85
CA ALA A 702 -40.07 11.57 14.09
C ALA A 702 -41.25 10.59 14.04
N ASP A 703 -41.93 10.52 12.90
CA ASP A 703 -43.04 9.57 12.70
C ASP A 703 -42.49 8.14 12.71
N TYR A 704 -41.37 7.92 12.03
CA TYR A 704 -40.74 6.61 11.98
C TYR A 704 -40.19 6.14 13.34
N CYS A 705 -39.67 7.06 14.16
CA CYS A 705 -39.32 6.74 15.55
C CYS A 705 -40.50 6.12 16.30
N THR A 706 -41.71 6.67 16.11
CA THR A 706 -42.92 6.16 16.76
C THR A 706 -43.25 4.74 16.28
N GLU A 707 -43.13 4.48 14.98
CA GLU A 707 -43.35 3.15 14.38
C GLU A 707 -42.36 2.10 14.90
N LEU A 708 -41.06 2.42 14.95
CA LEU A 708 -40.04 1.53 15.50
C LEU A 708 -40.33 1.15 16.96
N SER A 709 -40.84 2.10 17.74
CA SER A 709 -41.18 1.88 19.14
C SER A 709 -42.36 0.93 19.34
N ALA A 710 -43.24 0.79 18.33
CA ALA A 710 -44.34 -0.16 18.39
C ALA A 710 -43.84 -1.61 18.41
N GLY A 711 -42.61 -1.87 17.94
CA GLY A 711 -41.98 -3.18 18.03
C GLY A 711 -42.52 -4.22 17.06
N ASN A 712 -43.33 -3.82 16.09
CA ASN A 712 -43.96 -4.73 15.13
C ASN A 712 -42.96 -5.24 14.08
N SER A 713 -43.21 -6.45 13.57
CA SER A 713 -42.47 -6.95 12.40
C SER A 713 -43.09 -6.43 11.10
N ALA A 714 -42.25 -5.90 10.21
CA ALA A 714 -42.57 -5.47 8.86
C ALA A 714 -42.23 -6.53 7.79
N VAL A 715 -41.72 -7.69 8.21
CA VAL A 715 -41.42 -8.82 7.33
C VAL A 715 -42.71 -9.49 6.87
N ARG A 716 -42.88 -9.62 5.56
CA ARG A 716 -44.11 -10.13 4.93
C ARG A 716 -43.81 -10.87 3.63
N HIS A 717 -44.76 -11.67 3.16
CA HIS A 717 -44.71 -12.15 1.77
C HIS A 717 -44.95 -10.99 0.80
N GLU A 718 -43.98 -10.73 -0.07
CA GLU A 718 -44.05 -9.68 -1.08
C GLU A 718 -44.42 -10.28 -2.44
N LYS A 719 -45.40 -9.66 -3.13
CA LYS A 719 -45.90 -10.12 -4.44
C LYS A 719 -45.69 -9.08 -5.55
N ASN A 720 -44.76 -8.15 -5.35
CA ASN A 720 -44.41 -7.15 -6.34
C ASN A 720 -43.81 -7.79 -7.61
N ARG A 721 -44.32 -7.43 -8.80
CA ARG A 721 -43.83 -7.91 -10.11
C ARG A 721 -42.34 -7.67 -10.37
N LEU A 722 -41.72 -6.72 -9.66
CA LEU A 722 -40.32 -6.35 -9.80
C LEU A 722 -39.39 -7.23 -8.95
N ARG A 723 -39.95 -8.02 -8.03
CA ARG A 723 -39.22 -8.90 -7.12
C ARG A 723 -39.72 -10.33 -7.28
N HIS A 724 -38.82 -11.28 -7.16
CA HIS A 724 -39.16 -12.70 -7.17
C HIS A 724 -38.60 -13.35 -5.91
N CYS A 725 -39.19 -13.01 -4.77
CA CYS A 725 -38.84 -13.59 -3.47
C CYS A 725 -39.81 -14.70 -3.09
N VAL A 726 -39.30 -15.88 -2.75
CA VAL A 726 -40.13 -17.02 -2.32
C VAL A 726 -40.40 -17.00 -0.81
N LEU A 727 -39.50 -16.43 -0.02
CA LEU A 727 -39.65 -16.29 1.44
C LEU A 727 -40.20 -14.90 1.81
N PRO A 728 -40.81 -14.75 2.99
CA PRO A 728 -41.10 -13.44 3.56
C PRO A 728 -39.83 -12.57 3.69
N ILE A 729 -39.96 -11.29 3.33
CA ILE A 729 -38.87 -10.30 3.39
C ILE A 729 -39.35 -9.00 4.03
N GLY A 730 -38.40 -8.22 4.57
CA GLY A 730 -38.64 -6.82 4.87
C GLY A 730 -38.65 -6.00 3.57
N ALA A 731 -39.81 -5.84 2.94
CA ALA A 731 -39.92 -5.16 1.65
C ALA A 731 -40.16 -3.66 1.77
N LEU A 732 -39.46 -2.87 0.95
CA LEU A 732 -39.80 -1.48 0.68
C LEU A 732 -40.98 -1.38 -0.29
N GLU A 733 -41.73 -0.30 -0.20
CA GLU A 733 -42.72 0.08 -1.21
C GLU A 733 -42.08 0.94 -2.31
N ASP A 734 -42.68 0.96 -3.50
CA ASP A 734 -42.35 1.89 -4.59
C ASP A 734 -40.87 1.94 -5.04
N ILE A 735 -40.14 0.80 -5.03
CA ILE A 735 -38.70 0.76 -5.34
C ILE A 735 -38.31 1.18 -6.76
N ASP A 736 -39.26 1.24 -7.68
CA ASP A 736 -39.00 1.70 -9.04
C ASP A 736 -39.21 3.21 -9.24
N GLN A 737 -39.77 3.90 -8.24
CA GLN A 737 -40.13 5.30 -8.35
C GLN A 737 -38.96 6.22 -8.00
N PHE A 738 -38.75 7.25 -8.83
CA PHE A 738 -37.70 8.25 -8.65
C PHE A 738 -38.04 9.57 -9.35
N ASP A 739 -37.77 10.71 -8.72
CA ASP A 739 -37.94 12.03 -9.34
C ASP A 739 -36.69 12.45 -10.15
N ALA A 740 -36.56 11.89 -11.36
CA ALA A 740 -35.39 12.13 -12.20
C ALA A 740 -35.18 13.61 -12.56
N ALA A 741 -36.26 14.32 -12.88
CA ALA A 741 -36.21 15.72 -13.28
C ALA A 741 -35.67 16.60 -12.15
N PHE A 742 -36.07 16.32 -10.91
CA PHE A 742 -35.58 17.04 -9.74
C PHE A 742 -34.05 16.96 -9.59
N PHE A 743 -33.47 15.79 -9.87
CA PHE A 743 -32.03 15.54 -9.77
C PHE A 743 -31.23 15.87 -11.04
N ASN A 744 -31.85 16.56 -12.02
CA ASN A 744 -31.26 16.85 -13.33
C ASN A 744 -30.80 15.59 -14.09
N ILE A 745 -31.55 14.49 -13.94
CA ILE A 745 -31.30 13.21 -14.60
C ILE A 745 -32.35 13.02 -15.69
N SER A 746 -31.90 12.71 -16.91
CA SER A 746 -32.83 12.44 -18.01
C SER A 746 -33.58 11.13 -17.79
N GLU A 747 -34.80 11.00 -18.31
CA GLU A 747 -35.59 9.75 -18.18
C GLU A 747 -34.83 8.52 -18.72
N ARG A 748 -34.08 8.71 -19.81
CA ARG A 748 -33.23 7.66 -20.41
C ARG A 748 -32.11 7.21 -19.47
N GLU A 749 -31.52 8.13 -18.72
CA GLU A 749 -30.52 7.79 -17.71
C GLU A 749 -31.18 7.17 -16.47
N ALA A 750 -32.32 7.69 -16.03
CA ALA A 750 -33.09 7.21 -14.87
C ALA A 750 -33.44 5.72 -14.95
N ILE A 751 -33.80 5.24 -16.15
CA ILE A 751 -34.11 3.82 -16.38
C ILE A 751 -32.87 2.92 -16.23
N LEU A 752 -31.65 3.44 -16.43
CA LEU A 752 -30.42 2.66 -16.34
C LEU A 752 -29.74 2.76 -14.97
N LEU A 753 -30.25 3.64 -14.10
CA LEU A 753 -29.74 3.83 -12.75
C LEU A 753 -30.21 2.70 -11.83
N ASP A 754 -29.26 2.07 -11.15
CA ASP A 754 -29.57 1.17 -10.03
C ASP A 754 -30.51 1.88 -9.04
N PRO A 755 -31.67 1.29 -8.68
CA PRO A 755 -32.60 1.93 -7.75
C PRO A 755 -31.99 2.21 -6.37
N GLN A 756 -30.89 1.53 -6.00
CA GLN A 756 -30.10 1.87 -4.82
C GLN A 756 -29.50 3.29 -4.93
N GLN A 757 -28.98 3.68 -6.10
CA GLN A 757 -28.47 5.04 -6.34
C GLN A 757 -29.59 6.07 -6.27
N ARG A 758 -30.77 5.73 -6.81
CA ARG A 758 -31.96 6.59 -6.80
C ARG A 758 -32.43 6.87 -5.38
N HIS A 759 -32.57 5.84 -4.55
CA HIS A 759 -32.97 6.00 -3.15
C HIS A 759 -31.96 6.83 -2.34
N ILE A 760 -30.66 6.59 -2.52
CA ILE A 760 -29.63 7.36 -1.82
C ILE A 760 -29.66 8.85 -2.22
N LEU A 761 -29.90 9.17 -3.49
CA LEU A 761 -30.09 10.56 -3.94
C LEU A 761 -31.30 11.21 -3.25
N GLU A 762 -32.47 10.56 -3.24
CA GLU A 762 -33.67 11.07 -2.57
C GLU A 762 -33.46 11.26 -1.06
N LEU A 763 -32.88 10.26 -0.39
CA LEU A 763 -32.63 10.34 1.05
C LEU A 763 -31.65 11.46 1.40
N SER A 764 -30.63 11.69 0.56
CA SER A 764 -29.65 12.76 0.81
C SER A 764 -30.30 14.15 0.79
N TRP A 765 -31.32 14.34 -0.06
CA TRP A 765 -32.04 15.60 -0.12
C TRP A 765 -32.82 15.84 1.18
N HIS A 766 -33.62 14.86 1.60
CA HIS A 766 -34.36 14.94 2.86
C HIS A 766 -33.46 15.08 4.09
N LEU A 767 -32.25 14.51 4.03
CA LEU A 767 -31.25 14.63 5.08
C LEU A 767 -30.78 16.08 5.26
N PHE A 768 -30.42 16.75 4.16
CA PHE A 768 -30.02 18.16 4.19
C PHE A 768 -31.19 19.09 4.51
N GLU A 769 -32.40 18.79 4.04
CA GLU A 769 -33.61 19.51 4.45
C GLU A 769 -33.85 19.43 5.96
N GLN A 770 -33.70 18.25 6.56
CA GLN A 770 -33.86 18.08 8.00
C GLN A 770 -32.77 18.83 8.79
N ALA A 771 -31.55 18.90 8.27
CA ALA A 771 -30.47 19.69 8.85
C ALA A 771 -30.66 21.21 8.66
N GLY A 772 -31.55 21.63 7.76
CA GLY A 772 -31.74 23.04 7.38
C GLY A 772 -30.64 23.57 6.46
N TRP A 773 -29.88 22.69 5.80
CA TRP A 773 -28.74 23.04 4.96
C TRP A 773 -29.17 23.19 3.50
N GLN A 774 -28.87 24.33 2.88
CA GLN A 774 -29.27 24.58 1.48
C GLN A 774 -28.26 23.98 0.50
N PRO A 775 -28.69 23.21 -0.52
CA PRO A 775 -27.78 22.59 -1.50
C PRO A 775 -26.82 23.57 -2.17
N GLU A 776 -27.24 24.80 -2.43
CA GLU A 776 -26.39 25.85 -3.02
C GLU A 776 -25.21 26.21 -2.13
N GLN A 777 -25.37 26.13 -0.80
CA GLN A 777 -24.33 26.40 0.19
C GLN A 777 -23.34 25.23 0.33
N LEU A 778 -23.71 24.04 -0.14
CA LEU A 778 -22.85 22.84 -0.10
C LEU A 778 -21.81 22.83 -1.23
N LYS A 779 -22.02 23.61 -2.29
CA LYS A 779 -21.14 23.64 -3.46
C LYS A 779 -19.73 24.06 -3.07
N GLN A 780 -18.75 23.33 -3.59
CA GLN A 780 -17.32 23.46 -3.28
C GLN A 780 -16.95 23.21 -1.82
N GLY A 781 -17.91 22.91 -0.95
CA GLY A 781 -17.68 22.46 0.41
C GLY A 781 -17.02 21.09 0.42
N ASP A 782 -16.41 20.75 1.54
CA ASP A 782 -15.64 19.54 1.76
C ASP A 782 -16.47 18.40 2.37
N ILE A 783 -17.79 18.37 2.11
CA ILE A 783 -18.68 17.31 2.63
C ILE A 783 -18.34 15.97 2.00
N GLY A 784 -18.07 14.98 2.85
CA GLY A 784 -17.80 13.60 2.43
C GLY A 784 -19.06 12.73 2.35
N PHE A 785 -19.03 11.69 1.51
CA PHE A 785 -20.09 10.70 1.30
C PHE A 785 -19.55 9.28 1.45
N TYR A 786 -20.07 8.52 2.42
CA TYR A 786 -19.61 7.17 2.76
C TYR A 786 -20.80 6.21 2.75
N ILE A 787 -20.97 5.45 1.67
CA ILE A 787 -22.18 4.64 1.46
C ILE A 787 -21.84 3.15 1.45
N GLY A 788 -22.41 2.40 2.39
CA GLY A 788 -22.39 0.94 2.37
C GLY A 788 -23.36 0.40 1.32
N GLN A 789 -22.86 -0.33 0.33
CA GLN A 789 -23.69 -0.99 -0.68
C GLN A 789 -23.05 -2.32 -1.07
N SER A 790 -23.87 -3.36 -1.18
CA SER A 790 -23.46 -4.67 -1.67
C SER A 790 -24.36 -5.10 -2.82
N GLY A 791 -23.82 -5.92 -3.72
CA GLY A 791 -24.57 -6.45 -4.86
C GLY A 791 -24.80 -5.43 -5.99
N SER A 792 -24.92 -5.96 -7.20
CA SER A 792 -25.24 -5.22 -8.43
C SER A 792 -26.33 -5.97 -9.21
N GLU A 793 -27.39 -6.37 -8.50
CA GLU A 793 -28.47 -7.21 -9.04
C GLU A 793 -29.16 -6.53 -10.23
N TYR A 794 -29.42 -5.22 -10.14
CA TYR A 794 -30.03 -4.46 -11.24
C TYR A 794 -29.16 -4.47 -12.50
N GLY A 795 -27.86 -4.25 -12.34
CA GLY A 795 -26.91 -4.30 -13.44
C GLY A 795 -26.86 -5.67 -14.12
N GLN A 796 -26.93 -6.76 -13.34
CA GLN A 796 -27.00 -8.11 -13.89
C GLN A 796 -28.29 -8.32 -14.71
N MET A 797 -29.44 -7.85 -14.21
CA MET A 797 -30.71 -7.93 -14.93
C MET A 797 -30.66 -7.15 -16.25
N LEU A 798 -30.09 -5.94 -16.25
CA LEU A 798 -29.94 -5.12 -17.46
C LEU A 798 -29.02 -5.80 -18.49
N LEU A 799 -27.90 -6.38 -18.05
CA LEU A 799 -26.96 -7.07 -18.93
C LEU A 799 -27.56 -8.36 -19.52
N GLN A 800 -28.36 -9.10 -18.75
CA GLN A 800 -29.04 -10.31 -19.23
C GLN A 800 -30.07 -10.03 -20.32
N LYS A 801 -30.71 -8.86 -20.30
CA LYS A 801 -31.63 -8.45 -21.37
C LYS A 801 -30.93 -8.29 -22.73
N ASN A 802 -29.62 -8.02 -22.72
CA ASN A 802 -28.79 -7.81 -23.92
C ASN A 802 -29.43 -6.85 -24.94
N ASP A 803 -30.12 -5.82 -24.43
CA ASP A 803 -30.83 -4.83 -25.25
C ASP A 803 -29.81 -3.82 -25.80
N PRO A 804 -29.67 -3.69 -27.13
CA PRO A 804 -28.76 -2.74 -27.75
C PRO A 804 -29.01 -1.29 -27.31
N ASP A 805 -30.25 -0.94 -26.96
CA ASP A 805 -30.57 0.41 -26.49
C ASP A 805 -30.00 0.70 -25.10
N TYR A 806 -29.67 -0.33 -24.31
CA TYR A 806 -29.02 -0.20 -23.01
C TYR A 806 -27.49 -0.15 -23.13
N ALA A 807 -26.89 -0.56 -24.24
CA ALA A 807 -25.44 -0.52 -24.49
C ALA A 807 -24.88 0.91 -24.72
N LYS A 808 -25.54 1.94 -24.19
CA LYS A 808 -25.19 3.37 -24.32
C LYS A 808 -24.41 3.85 -23.09
N SER A 809 -23.81 5.04 -23.19
CA SER A 809 -22.85 5.61 -22.22
C SER A 809 -23.31 5.63 -20.75
N TYR A 810 -24.62 5.70 -20.48
CA TYR A 810 -25.14 5.78 -19.11
C TYR A 810 -25.10 4.45 -18.36
N LEU A 811 -25.10 3.30 -19.04
CA LEU A 811 -25.13 1.99 -18.38
C LEU A 811 -23.94 1.81 -17.44
N ALA A 812 -22.72 2.13 -17.91
CA ALA A 812 -21.50 2.05 -17.11
C ALA A 812 -21.61 2.85 -15.81
N THR A 813 -22.17 4.07 -15.89
CA THR A 813 -22.36 4.94 -14.71
C THR A 813 -23.59 4.57 -13.88
N GLY A 814 -24.57 3.88 -14.46
CA GLY A 814 -25.85 3.54 -13.82
C GLY A 814 -25.77 2.30 -12.94
N ILE A 815 -24.86 1.37 -13.27
CA ILE A 815 -24.72 0.08 -12.56
C ILE A 815 -23.44 -0.01 -11.71
N CYS A 816 -22.50 0.93 -11.87
CA CYS A 816 -21.26 0.92 -11.09
C CYS A 816 -21.53 1.38 -9.65
N SER A 817 -21.09 0.59 -8.66
CA SER A 817 -21.31 0.90 -7.24
C SER A 817 -20.66 2.22 -6.81
N SER A 818 -19.48 2.57 -7.34
CA SER A 818 -18.83 3.86 -7.01
C SER A 818 -19.64 5.08 -7.43
N ALA A 819 -20.60 4.93 -8.35
CA ALA A 819 -21.49 6.01 -8.73
C ALA A 819 -22.50 6.36 -7.64
N THR A 820 -22.77 5.47 -6.66
CA THR A 820 -23.69 5.76 -5.54
C THR A 820 -23.20 6.95 -4.71
N SER A 821 -21.95 6.92 -4.23
CA SER A 821 -21.34 8.07 -3.54
C SER A 821 -20.94 9.19 -4.51
N GLY A 822 -20.39 8.85 -5.68
CA GLY A 822 -19.92 9.82 -6.66
C GLY A 822 -21.03 10.73 -7.23
N ARG A 823 -22.24 10.21 -7.41
CA ARG A 823 -23.39 11.01 -7.87
C ARG A 823 -23.86 12.02 -6.83
N LEU A 824 -23.80 11.68 -5.54
CA LEU A 824 -24.10 12.65 -4.48
C LEU A 824 -23.10 13.81 -4.53
N ALA A 825 -21.81 13.51 -4.53
CA ALA A 825 -20.75 14.52 -4.61
C ALA A 825 -20.89 15.40 -5.86
N LYS A 826 -21.19 14.78 -7.02
CA LYS A 826 -21.45 15.50 -8.27
C LYS A 826 -22.69 16.39 -8.19
N PHE A 827 -23.80 15.90 -7.63
CA PHE A 827 -25.07 16.62 -7.57
C PHE A 827 -25.00 17.85 -6.65
N TYR A 828 -24.42 17.69 -5.47
CA TYR A 828 -24.23 18.79 -4.51
C TYR A 828 -22.99 19.65 -4.83
N GLY A 829 -22.12 19.19 -5.73
CA GLY A 829 -20.90 19.89 -6.13
C GLY A 829 -19.85 19.98 -5.03
N THR A 830 -19.80 19.00 -4.12
CA THR A 830 -18.85 18.95 -3.01
C THR A 830 -17.50 18.38 -3.47
N ARG A 831 -16.45 18.61 -2.67
CA ARG A 831 -15.08 18.18 -2.92
C ARG A 831 -14.53 17.23 -1.84
N GLY A 832 -15.36 16.87 -0.86
CA GLY A 832 -15.00 15.90 0.17
C GLY A 832 -14.90 14.47 -0.37
N PRO A 833 -14.40 13.51 0.43
CA PRO A 833 -14.24 12.12 0.00
C PRO A 833 -15.58 11.47 -0.37
N ALA A 834 -15.62 10.66 -1.43
CA ALA A 834 -16.85 9.98 -1.86
C ALA A 834 -16.61 8.48 -2.07
N LEU A 835 -16.92 7.66 -1.06
CA LEU A 835 -16.64 6.24 -1.04
C LEU A 835 -17.92 5.41 -1.01
N THR A 836 -17.96 4.37 -1.84
CA THR A 836 -18.94 3.29 -1.73
C THR A 836 -18.20 2.04 -1.26
N ILE A 837 -18.66 1.44 -0.15
CA ILE A 837 -17.95 0.39 0.58
C ILE A 837 -18.77 -0.90 0.55
N ASP A 838 -18.12 -2.00 0.18
CA ASP A 838 -18.69 -3.35 0.23
C ASP A 838 -17.84 -4.24 1.15
N THR A 839 -18.40 -4.53 2.32
CA THR A 839 -17.93 -5.57 3.24
C THR A 839 -19.07 -6.53 3.56
N ALA A 840 -19.98 -6.73 2.60
CA ALA A 840 -21.27 -7.40 2.77
C ALA A 840 -22.08 -6.81 3.94
N CYS A 841 -22.41 -7.59 4.97
CA CYS A 841 -23.39 -7.22 6.00
C CYS A 841 -22.90 -6.14 7.00
N SER A 842 -21.59 -5.85 7.04
CA SER A 842 -21.00 -4.81 7.90
C SER A 842 -20.84 -3.45 7.20
N SER A 843 -21.17 -3.35 5.91
CA SER A 843 -20.79 -2.22 5.03
C SER A 843 -21.14 -0.83 5.57
N SER A 844 -22.35 -0.63 6.08
CA SER A 844 -22.78 0.68 6.61
C SER A 844 -22.05 1.12 7.89
N LEU A 845 -21.62 0.19 8.76
CA LEU A 845 -20.81 0.56 9.93
C LEU A 845 -19.32 0.72 9.60
N VAL A 846 -18.81 0.01 8.59
CA VAL A 846 -17.46 0.29 8.07
C VAL A 846 -17.43 1.67 7.39
N ALA A 847 -18.52 2.04 6.70
CA ALA A 847 -18.70 3.40 6.19
C ALA A 847 -18.75 4.45 7.31
N LEU A 848 -19.43 4.15 8.43
CA LEU A 848 -19.43 4.99 9.62
C LEU A 848 -18.03 5.22 10.17
N ASP A 849 -17.26 4.16 10.39
CA ASP A 849 -15.88 4.26 10.91
C ASP A 849 -14.99 5.08 9.97
N SER A 850 -15.10 4.84 8.66
CA SER A 850 -14.37 5.60 7.63
C SER A 850 -14.72 7.09 7.67
N ALA A 851 -16.01 7.43 7.84
CA ALA A 851 -16.47 8.81 7.95
C ALA A 851 -15.98 9.47 9.24
N MET A 852 -16.03 8.77 10.38
CA MET A 852 -15.53 9.26 11.66
C MET A 852 -14.03 9.57 11.60
N LEU A 853 -13.23 8.66 11.05
CA LEU A 853 -11.80 8.90 10.86
C LEU A 853 -11.52 10.11 9.96
N SER A 854 -12.34 10.30 8.93
CA SER A 854 -12.19 11.43 8.00
C SER A 854 -12.55 12.77 8.65
N LEU A 855 -13.60 12.80 9.47
CA LEU A 855 -13.98 13.98 10.28
C LEU A 855 -12.88 14.32 11.31
N GLN A 856 -12.38 13.32 12.03
CA GLN A 856 -11.32 13.48 13.03
C GLN A 856 -10.00 13.98 12.41
N GLN A 857 -9.66 13.51 11.21
CA GLN A 857 -8.49 13.95 10.46
C GLN A 857 -8.73 15.23 9.63
N LYS A 858 -9.90 15.87 9.81
CA LYS A 858 -10.28 17.11 9.11
C LYS A 858 -10.18 17.01 7.57
N GLN A 859 -10.49 15.84 7.04
CA GLN A 859 -10.56 15.58 5.60
C GLN A 859 -11.89 16.06 5.00
N CYS A 860 -12.89 16.20 5.86
CA CYS A 860 -14.19 16.78 5.59
C CYS A 860 -14.70 17.48 6.85
N SER A 861 -15.43 18.59 6.69
CA SER A 861 -16.09 19.32 7.78
C SER A 861 -17.39 18.64 8.24
N ALA A 862 -18.03 17.90 7.34
CA ALA A 862 -19.21 17.09 7.59
C ALA A 862 -19.21 15.86 6.69
N ALA A 863 -19.91 14.80 7.10
CA ALA A 863 -19.98 13.56 6.35
C ALA A 863 -21.41 13.02 6.30
N VAL A 864 -21.86 12.65 5.11
CA VAL A 864 -23.06 11.84 4.93
C VAL A 864 -22.65 10.39 4.90
N VAL A 865 -23.20 9.60 5.82
CA VAL A 865 -22.86 8.18 5.95
C VAL A 865 -24.10 7.31 5.99
N GLY A 866 -24.03 6.08 5.53
CA GLY A 866 -25.15 5.18 5.61
C GLY A 866 -25.00 3.92 4.78
N GLY A 867 -26.12 3.34 4.38
CA GLY A 867 -26.11 2.22 3.45
C GLY A 867 -27.47 1.96 2.82
N VAL A 868 -27.45 1.17 1.75
CA VAL A 868 -28.61 0.80 0.95
C VAL A 868 -28.56 -0.68 0.57
N ASN A 869 -29.73 -1.32 0.54
CA ASN A 869 -29.90 -2.69 0.07
C ASN A 869 -31.26 -2.86 -0.60
N LEU A 870 -31.29 -3.50 -1.78
CA LEU A 870 -32.50 -3.87 -2.51
C LEU A 870 -32.45 -5.34 -2.97
N LEU A 871 -33.61 -5.99 -3.04
CA LEU A 871 -33.75 -7.41 -3.38
C LEU A 871 -34.44 -7.56 -4.74
N LEU A 872 -33.67 -7.77 -5.80
CA LEU A 872 -34.11 -7.78 -7.19
C LEU A 872 -33.90 -9.15 -7.88
N SER A 873 -32.99 -10.00 -7.37
CA SER A 873 -32.61 -11.28 -7.96
C SER A 873 -33.04 -12.48 -7.13
N ALA A 874 -33.97 -13.28 -7.69
CA ALA A 874 -34.36 -14.58 -7.13
C ALA A 874 -33.18 -15.55 -7.00
N GLN A 875 -32.19 -15.45 -7.90
CA GLN A 875 -31.04 -16.35 -7.92
C GLN A 875 -30.20 -16.21 -6.64
N ILE A 876 -30.08 -15.00 -6.11
CA ILE A 876 -29.33 -14.75 -4.89
C ILE A 876 -30.08 -15.32 -3.68
N GLU A 877 -31.39 -15.12 -3.59
CA GLU A 877 -32.20 -15.75 -2.54
C GLU A 877 -32.07 -17.28 -2.58
N GLN A 878 -32.21 -17.90 -3.76
CA GLN A 878 -32.08 -19.35 -3.89
C GLN A 878 -30.68 -19.84 -3.50
N THR A 879 -29.63 -19.07 -3.80
CA THR A 879 -28.26 -19.40 -3.40
C THR A 879 -28.11 -19.38 -1.87
N LEU A 880 -28.71 -18.39 -1.20
CA LEU A 880 -28.68 -18.28 0.25
C LEU A 880 -29.54 -19.35 0.95
N ILE A 881 -30.65 -19.76 0.33
CA ILE A 881 -31.45 -20.93 0.77
C ILE A 881 -30.58 -22.19 0.69
N ASN A 882 -29.93 -22.42 -0.46
CA ASN A 882 -29.09 -23.60 -0.68
C ASN A 882 -27.86 -23.63 0.25
N ALA A 883 -27.38 -22.46 0.66
CA ALA A 883 -26.30 -22.32 1.64
C ALA A 883 -26.76 -22.50 3.09
N GLY A 884 -28.07 -22.66 3.34
CA GLY A 884 -28.64 -22.81 4.68
C GLY A 884 -28.58 -21.54 5.52
N MET A 885 -28.50 -20.36 4.89
CA MET A 885 -28.38 -19.07 5.58
C MET A 885 -29.74 -18.44 5.93
N LEU A 886 -30.78 -18.73 5.15
CA LEU A 886 -32.10 -18.12 5.31
C LEU A 886 -33.03 -18.98 6.16
N SER A 887 -33.84 -18.32 6.99
CA SER A 887 -34.93 -18.96 7.73
C SER A 887 -36.03 -19.39 6.76
N PRO A 888 -36.41 -20.68 6.70
CA PRO A 888 -37.57 -21.12 5.92
C PRO A 888 -38.90 -20.52 6.39
N LYS A 889 -38.94 -20.03 7.64
CA LYS A 889 -40.11 -19.35 8.23
C LYS A 889 -40.15 -17.86 7.91
N GLY A 890 -39.10 -17.32 7.27
CA GLY A 890 -39.03 -15.94 6.84
C GLY A 890 -39.02 -14.93 7.97
N HIS A 891 -38.34 -15.22 9.09
CA HIS A 891 -38.10 -14.22 10.12
C HIS A 891 -36.77 -14.45 10.83
N CYS A 892 -36.18 -13.39 11.40
CA CYS A 892 -34.98 -13.50 12.24
C CYS A 892 -35.41 -13.79 13.68
N ALA A 893 -35.35 -15.04 14.12
CA ALA A 893 -35.71 -15.46 15.48
C ALA A 893 -34.51 -15.35 16.44
N THR A 894 -33.93 -14.15 16.56
CA THR A 894 -32.68 -13.92 17.30
C THR A 894 -32.74 -14.42 18.74
N PHE A 895 -31.77 -15.25 19.14
CA PHE A 895 -31.69 -15.90 20.46
C PHE A 895 -32.89 -16.78 20.85
N SER A 896 -33.84 -17.01 19.94
CA SER A 896 -34.99 -17.89 20.14
C SER A 896 -34.57 -19.35 19.97
N ASP A 897 -35.28 -20.28 20.62
CA ASP A 897 -35.06 -21.72 20.46
C ASP A 897 -35.34 -22.23 19.04
N ASP A 898 -36.12 -21.47 18.29
CA ASP A 898 -36.55 -21.80 16.94
C ASP A 898 -35.79 -21.01 15.85
N ALA A 899 -34.63 -20.45 16.20
CA ALA A 899 -33.64 -19.79 15.35
C ALA A 899 -33.07 -20.73 14.27
N ASP A 900 -33.43 -20.49 13.00
CA ASP A 900 -33.09 -21.35 11.85
C ASP A 900 -32.54 -20.58 10.64
N GLY A 901 -32.13 -19.32 10.81
CA GLY A 901 -31.59 -18.46 9.77
C GLY A 901 -32.13 -17.03 9.84
N TYR A 902 -31.71 -16.17 8.90
CA TYR A 902 -32.24 -14.80 8.81
C TYR A 902 -33.28 -14.66 7.69
N ALA A 903 -34.18 -13.69 7.82
CA ALA A 903 -35.01 -13.19 6.71
C ALA A 903 -34.28 -12.05 6.00
N ARG A 904 -34.30 -12.00 4.67
CA ARG A 904 -33.72 -10.87 3.92
C ARG A 904 -34.58 -9.62 4.07
N GLY A 905 -33.98 -8.44 3.90
CA GLY A 905 -34.71 -7.18 3.89
C GLY A 905 -34.06 -6.13 3.02
N GLU A 906 -34.88 -5.16 2.64
CA GLU A 906 -34.52 -3.98 1.89
C GLU A 906 -34.55 -2.75 2.77
N GLY A 907 -33.70 -1.77 2.46
CA GLY A 907 -33.73 -0.52 3.19
C GLY A 907 -32.60 0.40 2.80
N ALA A 908 -32.78 1.68 3.07
CA ALA A 908 -31.77 2.69 2.91
C ALA A 908 -31.80 3.64 4.10
N VAL A 909 -30.64 4.03 4.59
CA VAL A 909 -30.50 4.93 5.74
C VAL A 909 -29.28 5.79 5.55
N LEU A 910 -29.40 7.08 5.83
CA LEU A 910 -28.34 8.08 5.80
C LEU A 910 -28.34 8.90 7.09
N PHE A 911 -27.15 9.30 7.51
CA PHE A 911 -26.86 10.15 8.65
C PHE A 911 -26.00 11.32 8.19
N LEU A 912 -26.31 12.53 8.65
CA LEU A 912 -25.41 13.67 8.51
C LEU A 912 -24.60 13.79 9.80
N LEU A 913 -23.28 13.72 9.66
CA LEU A 913 -22.33 13.73 10.76
C LEU A 913 -21.46 14.97 10.74
N LYS A 914 -21.09 15.44 11.92
CA LYS A 914 -20.23 16.60 12.11
C LYS A 914 -19.48 16.50 13.45
N PRO A 915 -18.28 17.08 13.60
CA PRO A 915 -17.65 17.16 14.92
C PRO A 915 -18.60 17.80 15.92
N TYR A 916 -18.80 17.17 17.09
CA TYR A 916 -19.88 17.54 18.02
C TYR A 916 -19.78 19.01 18.44
N ARG A 917 -18.57 19.47 18.78
CA ARG A 917 -18.29 20.86 19.11
C ARG A 917 -18.72 21.83 18.00
N GLN A 918 -18.43 21.50 16.73
CA GLN A 918 -18.81 22.35 15.60
C GLN A 918 -20.32 22.31 15.31
N ALA A 919 -20.99 21.18 15.57
CA ALA A 919 -22.45 21.10 15.46
C ALA A 919 -23.12 22.01 16.52
N VAL A 920 -22.58 22.05 17.74
CA VAL A 920 -23.06 22.94 18.80
C VAL A 920 -22.81 24.41 18.44
N ILE A 921 -21.62 24.75 17.93
CA ILE A 921 -21.27 26.12 17.53
C ILE A 921 -22.19 26.62 16.42
N ASP A 922 -22.44 25.80 15.40
CA ASP A 922 -23.26 26.21 14.25
C ASP A 922 -24.77 26.16 14.55
N GLY A 923 -25.16 25.74 15.75
CA GLY A 923 -26.55 25.65 16.17
C GLY A 923 -27.31 24.51 15.50
N ASP A 924 -26.60 23.53 14.94
CA ASP A 924 -27.17 22.35 14.31
C ASP A 924 -27.95 21.51 15.34
N PRO A 925 -29.01 20.80 14.92
CA PRO A 925 -29.63 19.79 15.77
C PRO A 925 -28.61 18.69 16.12
N VAL A 926 -28.65 18.19 17.36
CA VAL A 926 -27.84 17.02 17.78
C VAL A 926 -28.79 15.92 18.25
N LEU A 927 -29.00 14.91 17.42
CA LEU A 927 -29.94 13.81 17.68
C LEU A 927 -29.33 12.77 18.63
N ALA A 928 -28.04 12.49 18.46
CA ALA A 928 -27.20 11.66 19.31
C ALA A 928 -25.72 11.98 19.06
N ILE A 929 -24.84 11.46 19.93
CA ILE A 929 -23.38 11.67 19.82
C ILE A 929 -22.72 10.30 19.74
N ILE A 930 -21.85 10.12 18.74
CA ILE A 930 -21.06 8.90 18.56
C ILE A 930 -19.72 9.12 19.26
N GLU A 931 -19.43 8.30 20.27
CA GLU A 931 -18.22 8.40 21.10
C GLU A 931 -17.06 7.55 20.53
N GLY A 932 -17.37 6.56 19.69
CA GLY A 932 -16.35 5.72 19.06
C GLY A 932 -16.91 4.68 18.09
N SER A 933 -16.04 4.23 17.19
CA SER A 933 -16.24 3.12 16.27
C SER A 933 -14.98 2.26 16.17
N VAL A 934 -15.13 1.04 15.68
CA VAL A 934 -14.02 0.13 15.38
C VAL A 934 -14.38 -0.80 14.24
N VAL A 935 -13.39 -1.12 13.40
CA VAL A 935 -13.46 -2.18 12.38
C VAL A 935 -12.38 -3.22 12.70
N ALA A 936 -12.74 -4.49 12.61
CA ALA A 936 -11.89 -5.64 12.88
C ALA A 936 -12.17 -6.77 11.86
N GLN A 937 -11.44 -7.89 11.99
CA GLN A 937 -11.65 -9.07 11.16
C GLN A 937 -11.56 -10.35 12.01
N ASP A 938 -12.35 -11.36 11.64
CA ASP A 938 -12.45 -12.66 12.34
C ASP A 938 -11.12 -13.44 12.47
N GLY A 939 -10.13 -13.13 11.65
CA GLY A 939 -8.85 -13.82 11.52
C GLY A 939 -8.98 -15.18 10.85
N GLU A 940 -8.08 -16.07 11.22
CA GLU A 940 -8.19 -17.50 10.93
C GLU A 940 -9.41 -18.08 11.66
N SER A 941 -10.31 -18.71 10.91
CA SER A 941 -11.48 -19.43 11.42
C SER A 941 -11.72 -20.71 10.61
N SER A 942 -12.61 -21.60 11.08
CA SER A 942 -12.79 -22.94 10.49
C SER A 942 -13.32 -22.93 9.05
N SER A 943 -13.92 -21.83 8.61
CA SER A 943 -14.32 -21.58 7.23
C SER A 943 -14.51 -20.08 7.03
N LEU A 944 -14.53 -19.61 5.78
CA LEU A 944 -14.73 -18.19 5.47
C LEU A 944 -15.98 -17.60 6.14
N THR A 945 -17.04 -18.40 6.30
CA THR A 945 -18.33 -18.00 6.88
C THR A 945 -18.49 -18.33 8.36
N ALA A 946 -17.49 -18.96 8.99
CA ALA A 946 -17.56 -19.33 10.40
C ALA A 946 -17.18 -18.14 11.29
N PRO A 947 -18.05 -17.74 12.24
CA PRO A 947 -17.76 -16.61 13.14
C PRO A 947 -16.67 -16.95 14.16
N ASN A 948 -15.89 -15.94 14.59
CA ASN A 948 -14.88 -16.11 15.63
C ASN A 948 -15.25 -15.35 16.93
N PRO A 949 -15.65 -16.06 18.02
CA PRO A 949 -16.04 -15.41 19.28
C PRO A 949 -14.90 -14.68 19.99
N HIS A 950 -13.63 -15.06 19.74
CA HIS A 950 -12.48 -14.35 20.32
C HIS A 950 -12.27 -13.02 19.62
N ALA A 951 -12.36 -13.00 18.29
CA ALA A 951 -12.23 -11.77 17.50
C ALA A 951 -13.38 -10.79 17.79
N GLN A 952 -14.62 -11.28 17.91
CA GLN A 952 -15.78 -10.48 18.30
C GLN A 952 -15.60 -9.84 19.68
N ALA A 953 -15.11 -10.60 20.68
CA ALA A 953 -14.84 -10.09 22.02
C ALA A 953 -13.70 -9.05 22.05
N ALA A 954 -12.63 -9.30 21.27
CA ALA A 954 -11.52 -8.37 21.13
C ALA A 954 -11.98 -7.05 20.50
N MET A 955 -12.80 -7.10 19.45
CA MET A 955 -13.38 -5.93 18.81
C MET A 955 -14.24 -5.11 19.80
N MET A 956 -15.14 -5.76 20.55
CA MET A 956 -15.95 -5.07 21.56
C MET A 956 -15.10 -4.44 22.68
N SER A 957 -14.03 -5.12 23.11
CA SER A 957 -13.09 -4.58 24.10
C SER A 957 -12.33 -3.37 23.54
N GLN A 958 -11.91 -3.44 22.28
CA GLN A 958 -11.25 -2.34 21.58
C GLN A 958 -12.18 -1.14 21.41
N LEU A 959 -13.47 -1.35 21.12
CA LEU A 959 -14.47 -0.27 21.06
C LEU A 959 -14.55 0.46 22.40
N LEU A 960 -14.70 -0.29 23.51
CA LEU A 960 -14.77 0.28 24.85
C LEU A 960 -13.49 1.04 25.21
N GLN A 961 -12.31 0.46 24.93
CA GLN A 961 -11.03 1.12 25.15
C GLN A 961 -10.91 2.41 24.34
N ARG A 962 -11.24 2.36 23.03
CA ARG A 962 -11.26 3.55 22.18
C ARG A 962 -12.19 4.59 22.75
N ALA A 963 -13.42 4.23 23.12
CA ALA A 963 -14.43 5.09 23.74
C ALA A 963 -14.07 5.57 25.16
N SER A 964 -13.02 5.01 25.78
CA SER A 964 -12.68 5.24 27.19
C SER A 964 -13.85 4.91 28.14
N LEU A 965 -14.55 3.82 27.84
CA LEU A 965 -15.73 3.33 28.58
C LEU A 965 -15.43 2.00 29.26
N ALA A 966 -16.07 1.77 30.41
CA ALA A 966 -16.14 0.47 31.04
C ALA A 966 -17.34 -0.33 30.50
N PRO A 967 -17.33 -1.68 30.61
CA PRO A 967 -18.47 -2.49 30.24
C PRO A 967 -19.78 -2.04 30.90
N ASP A 968 -19.76 -1.58 32.15
CA ASP A 968 -20.94 -1.09 32.89
C ASP A 968 -21.57 0.19 32.31
N ASP A 969 -20.84 0.96 31.49
CA ASP A 969 -21.34 2.23 30.93
C ASP A 969 -22.35 2.04 29.80
N ILE A 970 -22.37 0.86 29.19
CA ILE A 970 -23.31 0.52 28.11
C ILE A 970 -24.69 0.21 28.72
N SER A 971 -25.76 0.83 28.21
CA SER A 971 -27.12 0.57 28.73
C SER A 971 -27.87 -0.48 27.92
N LEU A 972 -27.56 -0.57 26.63
CA LEU A 972 -28.17 -1.47 25.66
C LEU A 972 -27.13 -1.83 24.58
N LEU A 973 -27.15 -3.07 24.10
CA LEU A 973 -26.32 -3.52 22.99
C LEU A 973 -27.21 -4.05 21.86
N GLU A 974 -27.23 -3.37 20.71
CA GLU A 974 -27.84 -3.87 19.48
C GLU A 974 -26.92 -4.93 18.87
N THR A 975 -27.37 -6.18 18.92
CA THR A 975 -26.61 -7.34 18.45
C THR A 975 -26.59 -7.41 16.92
N HIS A 976 -25.64 -8.14 16.36
CA HIS A 976 -25.72 -8.54 14.96
C HIS A 976 -26.90 -9.51 14.79
N GLY A 977 -27.00 -10.54 15.61
CA GLY A 977 -28.23 -11.25 15.92
C GLY A 977 -29.06 -11.68 14.70
N THR A 978 -28.54 -12.61 13.90
CA THR A 978 -29.17 -13.05 12.65
C THR A 978 -30.24 -14.12 12.84
N GLY A 979 -30.50 -14.61 14.06
CA GLY A 979 -31.50 -15.67 14.25
C GLY A 979 -30.98 -17.03 13.82
N THR A 980 -29.67 -17.27 13.97
CA THR A 980 -29.03 -18.52 13.58
C THR A 980 -28.76 -19.38 14.81
N SER A 981 -28.97 -20.70 14.68
CA SER A 981 -28.79 -21.66 15.78
C SER A 981 -27.36 -21.68 16.35
N LEU A 982 -26.35 -21.39 15.54
CA LEU A 982 -24.94 -21.32 15.94
C LEU A 982 -24.45 -19.89 16.20
N GLY A 983 -24.75 -18.95 15.29
CA GLY A 983 -24.20 -17.60 15.35
C GLY A 983 -24.67 -16.82 16.57
N ASP A 984 -25.94 -16.98 16.96
CA ASP A 984 -26.50 -16.27 18.11
C ASP A 984 -25.82 -16.72 19.43
N PRO A 985 -25.67 -18.03 19.75
CA PRO A 985 -24.86 -18.46 20.90
C PRO A 985 -23.40 -18.00 20.86
N VAL A 986 -22.77 -17.95 19.67
CA VAL A 986 -21.39 -17.47 19.50
C VAL A 986 -21.28 -15.99 19.85
N GLU A 987 -22.16 -15.15 19.31
CA GLU A 987 -22.19 -13.72 19.60
C GLU A 987 -22.44 -13.47 21.10
N LEU A 988 -23.40 -14.17 21.71
CA LEU A 988 -23.65 -14.02 23.15
C LEU A 988 -22.45 -14.47 24.00
N SER A 989 -21.70 -15.49 23.55
CA SER A 989 -20.46 -15.89 24.21
C SER A 989 -19.38 -14.81 24.13
N ALA A 990 -19.25 -14.14 22.98
CA ALA A 990 -18.35 -13.00 22.84
C ALA A 990 -18.79 -11.83 23.73
N ILE A 991 -20.08 -11.53 23.79
CA ILE A 991 -20.65 -10.50 24.67
C ILE A 991 -20.35 -10.84 26.13
N ASP A 992 -20.53 -12.10 26.55
CA ASP A 992 -20.32 -12.52 27.94
C ASP A 992 -18.87 -12.43 28.40
N ARG A 993 -17.91 -12.60 27.49
CA ARG A 993 -16.49 -12.39 27.79
C ARG A 993 -16.15 -10.93 28.12
N VAL A 994 -16.90 -9.97 27.57
CA VAL A 994 -16.65 -8.53 27.76
C VAL A 994 -17.55 -7.93 28.84
N TYR A 995 -18.83 -8.32 28.85
CA TYR A 995 -19.88 -7.73 29.67
C TYR A 995 -20.36 -8.63 30.82
N GLY A 996 -19.84 -9.86 30.95
CA GLY A 996 -20.34 -10.83 31.93
C GLY A 996 -20.06 -10.48 33.39
N GLN A 997 -19.13 -9.54 33.66
CA GLN A 997 -18.78 -9.07 35.02
C GLN A 997 -19.48 -7.77 35.42
N ARG A 998 -20.46 -7.32 34.62
CA ARG A 998 -21.24 -6.12 34.93
C ARG A 998 -22.02 -6.25 36.23
N LYS A 999 -22.24 -5.11 36.89
CA LYS A 999 -23.01 -5.01 38.13
C LYS A 999 -24.51 -5.15 37.89
N THR A 1000 -24.97 -4.70 36.73
CA THR A 1000 -26.38 -4.81 36.32
C THR A 1000 -26.48 -5.57 35.00
N PRO A 1001 -27.53 -6.38 34.82
CA PRO A 1001 -27.76 -7.06 33.55
C PRO A 1001 -27.78 -6.09 32.36
N LEU A 1002 -27.27 -6.56 31.22
CA LEU A 1002 -27.22 -5.79 29.98
C LEU A 1002 -28.45 -6.08 29.12
N ARG A 1003 -29.08 -5.03 28.59
CA ARG A 1003 -30.19 -5.17 27.64
C ARG A 1003 -29.62 -5.46 26.23
N LEU A 1004 -30.15 -6.49 25.58
CA LEU A 1004 -29.82 -6.82 24.19
C LEU A 1004 -30.95 -6.39 23.26
N GLY A 1005 -30.57 -5.82 22.11
CA GLY A 1005 -31.45 -5.49 21.01
C GLY A 1005 -31.25 -6.44 19.83
N ALA A 1006 -32.32 -6.68 19.07
CA ALA A 1006 -32.30 -7.52 17.88
C ALA A 1006 -33.02 -6.82 16.74
N SER A 1007 -32.38 -5.77 16.20
CA SER A 1007 -32.91 -4.97 15.07
C SER A 1007 -33.56 -5.80 13.94
N LYS A 1008 -32.91 -6.90 13.52
CA LYS A 1008 -33.32 -7.73 12.39
C LYS A 1008 -34.65 -8.47 12.59
N SER A 1009 -35.10 -8.67 13.83
CA SER A 1009 -36.41 -9.28 14.12
C SER A 1009 -37.59 -8.44 13.61
N GLN A 1010 -37.42 -7.11 13.48
CA GLN A 1010 -38.48 -6.21 13.03
C GLN A 1010 -38.52 -6.05 11.50
N VAL A 1011 -37.38 -5.90 10.83
CA VAL A 1011 -37.34 -5.53 9.40
C VAL A 1011 -36.61 -6.55 8.53
N GLY A 1012 -36.20 -7.68 9.09
CA GLY A 1012 -35.28 -8.60 8.45
C GLY A 1012 -33.83 -8.07 8.44
N HIS A 1013 -32.96 -8.80 7.77
CA HIS A 1013 -31.56 -8.45 7.59
C HIS A 1013 -31.40 -7.56 6.36
N LEU A 1014 -31.17 -6.26 6.57
CA LEU A 1014 -30.96 -5.28 5.49
C LEU A 1014 -29.57 -5.34 4.84
N GLU A 1015 -28.89 -6.49 4.93
CA GLU A 1015 -27.53 -6.75 4.40
C GLU A 1015 -26.58 -5.54 4.57
N ALA A 1016 -26.16 -4.87 3.50
CA ALA A 1016 -25.25 -3.73 3.55
C ALA A 1016 -25.75 -2.54 4.40
N ALA A 1017 -27.06 -2.35 4.51
CA ALA A 1017 -27.71 -1.30 5.31
C ALA A 1017 -28.03 -1.72 6.76
N ALA A 1018 -27.77 -2.97 7.14
CA ALA A 1018 -28.20 -3.50 8.45
C ALA A 1018 -27.56 -2.78 9.64
N GLY A 1019 -26.28 -2.44 9.54
CA GLY A 1019 -25.56 -1.70 10.56
C GLY A 1019 -26.08 -0.27 10.74
N GLY A 1020 -26.34 0.43 9.63
CA GLY A 1020 -26.96 1.75 9.63
C GLY A 1020 -28.38 1.72 10.21
N PHE A 1021 -29.17 0.68 9.95
CA PHE A 1021 -30.48 0.54 10.56
C PHE A 1021 -30.40 0.35 12.08
N ALA A 1022 -29.47 -0.49 12.56
CA ALA A 1022 -29.24 -0.65 13.98
C ALA A 1022 -28.83 0.68 14.65
N LEU A 1023 -28.04 1.52 13.96
CA LEU A 1023 -27.71 2.87 14.40
C LEU A 1023 -28.93 3.80 14.50
N ALA A 1024 -29.78 3.83 13.48
CA ALA A 1024 -31.01 4.62 13.50
C ALA A 1024 -31.93 4.17 14.64
N ARG A 1025 -32.14 2.85 14.78
CA ARG A 1025 -32.92 2.26 15.88
C ARG A 1025 -32.34 2.64 17.24
N ALA A 1026 -31.02 2.64 17.40
CA ALA A 1026 -30.37 3.07 18.64
C ALA A 1026 -30.64 4.55 18.98
N VAL A 1027 -30.59 5.45 17.98
CA VAL A 1027 -30.96 6.86 18.17
C VAL A 1027 -32.41 7.00 18.63
N ALA A 1028 -33.34 6.29 17.99
CA ALA A 1028 -34.75 6.31 18.37
C ALA A 1028 -34.99 5.79 19.81
N GLN A 1029 -34.30 4.72 20.19
CA GLN A 1029 -34.34 4.16 21.55
C GLN A 1029 -33.81 5.15 22.60
N ILE A 1030 -32.70 5.86 22.30
CA ILE A 1030 -32.16 6.93 23.16
C ILE A 1030 -33.16 8.09 23.29
N GLN A 1031 -33.76 8.53 22.19
CA GLN A 1031 -34.69 9.66 22.20
C GLN A 1031 -35.97 9.36 22.99
N GLN A 1032 -36.47 8.12 22.89
CA GLN A 1032 -37.70 7.70 23.56
C GLN A 1032 -37.50 7.09 24.94
N GLN A 1033 -36.25 6.76 25.31
CA GLN A 1033 -35.92 6.04 26.56
C GLN A 1033 -36.73 4.74 26.69
N LYS A 1034 -36.75 3.97 25.60
CA LYS A 1034 -37.42 2.66 25.50
C LYS A 1034 -36.49 1.66 24.83
N ALA A 1035 -36.45 0.44 25.34
CA ALA A 1035 -35.85 -0.69 24.64
C ALA A 1035 -36.92 -1.30 23.74
N PHE A 1036 -36.68 -1.31 22.43
CA PHE A 1036 -37.68 -1.78 21.46
C PHE A 1036 -37.79 -3.29 21.44
N GLY A 1037 -39.02 -3.78 21.25
CA GLY A 1037 -39.35 -5.20 21.31
C GLY A 1037 -38.67 -6.07 20.25
N HIS A 1038 -38.63 -7.37 20.55
CA HIS A 1038 -38.19 -8.46 19.70
C HIS A 1038 -39.41 -9.30 19.23
N PRO A 1039 -40.14 -8.89 18.17
CA PRO A 1039 -41.45 -9.46 17.82
C PRO A 1039 -41.44 -10.97 17.52
N THR A 1040 -40.28 -11.53 17.15
CA THR A 1040 -40.08 -12.93 16.78
C THR A 1040 -39.58 -13.79 17.94
N LEU A 1041 -39.50 -13.26 19.16
CA LEU A 1041 -39.06 -14.02 20.32
C LEU A 1041 -40.20 -14.94 20.74
N ASN A 1042 -39.97 -16.25 20.70
CA ASN A 1042 -40.92 -17.25 21.17
C ASN A 1042 -40.51 -17.78 22.54
N SER A 1043 -39.39 -18.51 22.60
CA SER A 1043 -38.77 -18.95 23.84
C SER A 1043 -37.25 -18.91 23.69
N TYR A 1044 -36.51 -18.80 24.79
CA TYR A 1044 -35.06 -18.64 24.71
C TYR A 1044 -34.36 -19.92 24.23
N ASN A 1045 -33.33 -19.76 23.41
CA ASN A 1045 -32.47 -20.87 23.00
C ASN A 1045 -31.84 -21.58 24.22
N PRO A 1046 -31.98 -22.90 24.38
CA PRO A 1046 -31.40 -23.63 25.51
C PRO A 1046 -29.88 -23.45 25.68
N LEU A 1047 -29.15 -23.21 24.58
CA LEU A 1047 -27.70 -23.02 24.59
C LEU A 1047 -27.25 -21.72 25.28
N ILE A 1048 -28.18 -20.78 25.52
CA ILE A 1048 -27.90 -19.51 26.20
C ILE A 1048 -28.51 -19.42 27.60
N ALA A 1049 -29.22 -20.46 28.06
CA ALA A 1049 -30.01 -20.43 29.29
C ALA A 1049 -29.18 -20.03 30.53
N GLU A 1050 -27.95 -20.53 30.65
CA GLU A 1050 -27.04 -20.22 31.77
C GLU A 1050 -26.62 -18.75 31.85
N LYS A 1051 -26.78 -18.00 30.76
CA LYS A 1051 -26.40 -16.59 30.62
C LYS A 1051 -27.57 -15.63 30.81
N LEU A 1052 -28.82 -16.11 30.73
CA LEU A 1052 -30.03 -15.26 30.77
C LEU A 1052 -30.21 -14.47 32.08
N SER A 1053 -29.55 -14.85 33.17
CA SER A 1053 -29.53 -14.05 34.41
C SER A 1053 -28.77 -12.72 34.26
N ARG A 1054 -27.90 -12.60 33.26
CA ARG A 1054 -27.05 -11.41 33.00
C ARG A 1054 -27.52 -10.58 31.81
N TYR A 1055 -28.47 -11.08 31.01
CA TYR A 1055 -28.92 -10.44 29.78
C TYR A 1055 -30.44 -10.39 29.69
N TYR A 1056 -30.98 -9.25 29.27
CA TYR A 1056 -32.43 -9.07 29.08
C TYR A 1056 -32.77 -8.71 27.64
N PHE A 1057 -33.82 -9.34 27.12
CA PHE A 1057 -34.48 -8.96 25.87
C PHE A 1057 -35.90 -9.51 25.90
N ASP A 1058 -36.87 -8.70 25.49
CA ASP A 1058 -38.28 -9.05 25.58
C ASP A 1058 -38.98 -8.85 24.23
N LYS A 1059 -40.09 -9.55 24.06
CA LYS A 1059 -40.94 -9.43 22.87
C LYS A 1059 -41.52 -8.03 22.72
N ASP A 1060 -41.95 -7.43 23.83
CA ASP A 1060 -42.63 -6.14 23.85
C ASP A 1060 -41.64 -5.00 24.14
N THR A 1061 -41.91 -3.83 23.53
CA THR A 1061 -41.18 -2.60 23.86
C THR A 1061 -41.45 -2.19 25.29
N CYS A 1062 -40.40 -1.86 26.05
CA CYS A 1062 -40.51 -1.42 27.44
C CYS A 1062 -39.72 -0.13 27.71
N PRO A 1063 -40.13 0.67 28.71
CA PRO A 1063 -39.31 1.79 29.20
C PRO A 1063 -37.94 1.28 29.70
N TRP A 1064 -36.87 1.95 29.30
CA TRP A 1064 -35.50 1.60 29.71
C TRP A 1064 -34.63 2.85 29.77
N VAL A 1065 -33.84 3.00 30.84
CA VAL A 1065 -32.92 4.14 30.97
C VAL A 1065 -31.71 3.89 30.07
N ILE A 1066 -31.65 4.61 28.95
CA ILE A 1066 -30.62 4.45 27.94
C ILE A 1066 -29.70 5.66 27.96
N LYS A 1067 -28.50 5.48 28.53
CA LYS A 1067 -27.42 6.46 28.45
C LYS A 1067 -26.58 6.26 27.20
N ARG A 1068 -26.20 5.00 26.94
CA ARG A 1068 -25.35 4.60 25.83
C ARG A 1068 -25.85 3.32 25.18
N VAL A 1069 -25.71 3.25 23.86
CA VAL A 1069 -26.01 2.06 23.06
C VAL A 1069 -24.75 1.64 22.33
N ALA A 1070 -24.35 0.37 22.47
CA ALA A 1070 -23.34 -0.26 21.62
C ALA A 1070 -24.02 -1.01 20.47
N ILE A 1071 -23.38 -1.11 19.31
CA ILE A 1071 -23.94 -1.75 18.11
C ILE A 1071 -22.89 -2.66 17.50
N ASN A 1072 -23.28 -3.89 17.14
CA ASN A 1072 -22.45 -4.85 16.42
C ASN A 1072 -22.97 -5.10 14.99
N ALA A 1073 -22.07 -5.19 14.01
CA ALA A 1073 -22.38 -5.70 12.67
C ALA A 1073 -21.25 -6.60 12.14
N PHE A 1074 -21.59 -7.82 11.77
CA PHE A 1074 -20.65 -8.83 11.28
C PHE A 1074 -20.95 -9.21 9.84
N SER A 1075 -19.91 -9.58 9.11
CA SER A 1075 -20.00 -10.07 7.75
C SER A 1075 -19.66 -11.56 7.69
N PHE A 1076 -20.32 -12.29 6.80
CA PHE A 1076 -19.96 -13.69 6.53
C PHE A 1076 -18.60 -13.84 5.84
N THR A 1077 -17.91 -12.75 5.47
CA THR A 1077 -16.51 -12.77 5.00
C THR A 1077 -15.51 -12.45 6.10
N GLY A 1078 -16.00 -12.25 7.33
CA GLY A 1078 -15.20 -12.05 8.53
C GLY A 1078 -14.93 -10.59 8.91
N THR A 1079 -15.25 -9.60 8.07
CA THR A 1079 -15.16 -8.18 8.49
C THR A 1079 -16.22 -7.88 9.54
N MET A 1080 -15.82 -7.23 10.63
CA MET A 1080 -16.69 -6.86 11.73
C MET A 1080 -16.56 -5.36 12.01
N ALA A 1081 -17.65 -4.74 12.43
CA ALA A 1081 -17.65 -3.35 12.84
C ALA A 1081 -18.55 -3.16 14.07
N ALA A 1082 -18.17 -2.22 14.93
CA ALA A 1082 -18.96 -1.82 16.08
C ALA A 1082 -18.87 -0.32 16.34
N ALA A 1083 -19.91 0.24 16.97
CA ALA A 1083 -19.99 1.65 17.33
C ALA A 1083 -20.70 1.85 18.68
N VAL A 1084 -20.42 2.96 19.35
CA VAL A 1084 -21.11 3.37 20.58
C VAL A 1084 -21.59 4.81 20.47
N LEU A 1085 -22.84 5.03 20.86
CA LEU A 1085 -23.47 6.35 20.89
C LEU A 1085 -24.11 6.64 22.24
N ARG A 1086 -24.18 7.92 22.57
CA ARG A 1086 -24.79 8.45 23.80
C ARG A 1086 -25.87 9.48 23.51
N LYS A 1087 -26.68 9.70 24.54
CA LYS A 1087 -27.63 10.82 24.61
C LYS A 1087 -26.89 12.17 24.59
N PRO A 1088 -27.39 13.19 23.86
CA PRO A 1088 -26.83 14.54 23.92
C PRO A 1088 -27.12 15.20 25.28
N THR A 1089 -26.15 15.95 25.79
CA THR A 1089 -26.30 16.76 27.02
C THR A 1089 -27.21 17.94 26.70
N ALA A 1090 -28.21 18.23 27.55
CA ALA A 1090 -29.20 19.26 27.25
C ALA A 1090 -28.56 20.66 27.24
N VAL A 1091 -28.34 21.23 26.05
CA VAL A 1091 -27.98 22.65 25.89
C VAL A 1091 -29.27 23.47 25.97
N ALA A 1092 -29.39 24.32 26.99
CA ALA A 1092 -30.56 25.19 27.17
C ALA A 1092 -30.72 26.15 25.97
N ARG A 1093 -31.67 25.89 25.08
CA ARG A 1093 -32.04 26.84 24.02
C ARG A 1093 -32.71 28.06 24.65
N SER A 1094 -32.01 29.20 24.68
CA SER A 1094 -32.60 30.52 24.90
C SER A 1094 -33.52 30.87 23.72
N ILE A 1095 -34.81 30.59 23.84
CA ILE A 1095 -35.81 31.02 22.85
C ILE A 1095 -36.02 32.53 23.02
N LYS A 1096 -35.49 33.34 22.10
CA LYS A 1096 -35.97 34.72 21.93
C LYS A 1096 -37.36 34.64 21.29
N SER A 1097 -38.36 35.27 21.91
CA SER A 1097 -39.72 35.34 21.38
C SER A 1097 -39.73 36.09 20.03
N ILE A 1098 -39.94 35.38 18.93
CA ILE A 1098 -40.15 35.97 17.60
C ILE A 1098 -41.65 35.95 17.32
N THR A 1099 -42.25 37.14 17.21
CA THR A 1099 -43.70 37.37 17.09
C THR A 1099 -44.25 37.33 15.66
N SER A 1100 -43.45 36.99 14.64
CA SER A 1100 -44.00 36.70 13.30
C SER A 1100 -43.10 35.76 12.47
N ILE A 1101 -43.64 34.64 12.02
CA ILE A 1101 -43.00 33.75 11.03
C ILE A 1101 -43.68 33.99 9.68
N LYS A 1102 -42.92 34.44 8.68
CA LYS A 1102 -43.35 34.34 7.26
C LYS A 1102 -42.90 32.98 6.74
N SER A 1103 -43.83 32.07 6.49
CA SER A 1103 -43.53 30.79 5.81
C SER A 1103 -43.40 31.03 4.31
N ALA A 1104 -42.26 30.67 3.72
CA ALA A 1104 -42.06 30.64 2.27
C ALA A 1104 -41.92 29.19 1.81
N THR A 1105 -42.69 28.78 0.80
CA THR A 1105 -42.63 27.46 0.18
C THR A 1105 -42.15 27.62 -1.26
N SER A 1106 -41.09 26.92 -1.65
CA SER A 1106 -40.59 26.89 -3.04
C SER A 1106 -40.61 25.45 -3.57
N ILE A 1107 -41.17 25.24 -4.76
CA ILE A 1107 -41.33 23.92 -5.39
C ILE A 1107 -40.78 24.00 -6.82
N LYS A 1108 -40.00 22.99 -7.26
CA LYS A 1108 -39.38 22.94 -8.60
C LYS A 1108 -40.29 22.41 -9.72
N SER A 1109 -41.34 21.63 -9.40
CA SER A 1109 -42.37 21.18 -10.36
C SER A 1109 -43.71 20.90 -9.65
N VAL A 1110 -44.84 21.28 -10.26
CA VAL A 1110 -46.20 21.12 -9.69
C VAL A 1110 -47.09 20.37 -10.66
N THR A 1111 -47.82 19.35 -10.19
CA THR A 1111 -49.02 18.84 -10.86
C THR A 1111 -50.30 18.88 -10.01
N SER A 1112 -50.26 18.87 -8.66
CA SER A 1112 -51.35 19.38 -7.79
C SER A 1112 -50.93 19.56 -6.32
N ILE A 1113 -51.59 20.49 -5.61
CA ILE A 1113 -51.45 20.73 -4.16
C ILE A 1113 -52.79 20.41 -3.50
N ASN A 1114 -52.81 19.53 -2.49
CA ASN A 1114 -53.94 19.43 -1.56
C ASN A 1114 -53.48 19.71 -0.13
N VAL A 1115 -54.19 20.61 0.54
CA VAL A 1115 -53.97 20.95 1.95
C VAL A 1115 -55.02 20.22 2.77
N THR A 1116 -54.60 19.25 3.57
CA THR A 1116 -55.46 18.60 4.58
C THR A 1116 -54.74 18.64 5.93
N ASN A 1117 -55.41 19.20 6.94
CA ASN A 1117 -54.94 19.30 8.34
C ASN A 1117 -53.56 19.95 8.55
N GLY A 1118 -53.25 21.04 7.82
CA GLY A 1118 -52.03 21.82 8.06
C GLY A 1118 -50.72 21.16 7.58
N ALA A 1119 -50.80 19.97 6.99
CA ALA A 1119 -49.72 19.36 6.23
C ALA A 1119 -49.93 19.63 4.73
N ILE A 1120 -48.89 20.09 4.03
CA ILE A 1120 -48.88 20.19 2.57
C ILE A 1120 -48.51 18.81 2.04
N VAL A 1121 -49.46 18.10 1.42
CA VAL A 1121 -49.20 16.82 0.74
C VAL A 1121 -48.97 17.11 -0.74
N ILE A 1122 -47.76 16.84 -1.22
CA ILE A 1122 -47.35 17.08 -2.61
C ILE A 1122 -47.39 15.74 -3.37
N HIS A 1123 -48.18 15.66 -4.44
CA HIS A 1123 -48.11 14.56 -5.39
C HIS A 1123 -47.21 14.96 -6.56
N THR A 1124 -46.01 14.37 -6.65
CA THR A 1124 -45.18 14.43 -7.87
C THR A 1124 -45.51 13.24 -8.77
N GLN A 1125 -45.51 13.48 -10.08
CA GLN A 1125 -45.75 12.43 -11.08
C GLN A 1125 -44.52 11.51 -11.12
N ARG A 1126 -44.49 10.52 -10.23
CA ARG A 1126 -43.43 9.52 -10.17
C ARG A 1126 -43.50 8.65 -11.42
N LEU A 1127 -42.41 8.59 -12.20
CA LEU A 1127 -42.30 7.68 -13.33
C LEU A 1127 -42.44 6.24 -12.81
N LYS A 1128 -43.50 5.54 -13.20
CA LYS A 1128 -43.62 4.09 -13.02
C LYS A 1128 -42.80 3.42 -14.11
N SER A 1129 -41.89 2.53 -13.73
CA SER A 1129 -41.33 1.62 -14.71
C SER A 1129 -42.42 0.60 -15.06
N ASP A 1130 -42.88 0.58 -16.32
CA ASP A 1130 -43.83 -0.41 -16.78
C ASP A 1130 -43.10 -1.53 -17.52
N PRO A 1131 -42.98 -2.75 -16.96
CA PRO A 1131 -42.44 -3.90 -17.68
C PRO A 1131 -43.46 -4.53 -18.65
N GLY A 1132 -44.67 -3.95 -18.81
CA GLY A 1132 -45.82 -4.60 -19.46
C GLY A 1132 -46.48 -3.86 -20.63
N GLY A 1133 -45.82 -2.86 -21.23
CA GLY A 1133 -46.35 -2.17 -22.41
C GLY A 1133 -45.92 -2.83 -23.72
N ASN A 1134 -46.86 -3.51 -24.39
CA ASN A 1134 -46.71 -4.02 -25.76
C ASN A 1134 -46.16 -2.94 -26.72
N LEU A 1135 -44.86 -3.01 -27.01
CA LEU A 1135 -44.25 -2.59 -28.27
C LEU A 1135 -43.82 -3.87 -29.00
N LEU A 1136 -44.82 -4.69 -29.34
CA LEU A 1136 -44.74 -5.68 -30.42
C LEU A 1136 -45.31 -5.04 -31.68
N SER A 1137 -44.51 -4.15 -32.29
CA SER A 1137 -44.53 -3.78 -33.71
C SER A 1137 -43.26 -3.03 -34.05
#